data_AF-A0A545W0V2-F1
#
_entry.id   AF-A0A545W0V2-F1
#
_cell.length_a   1.000
_cell.length_b   1.000
_cell.length_c   1.000
_cell.angle_alpha   90.00
_cell.angle_beta   90.00
_cell.angle_gamma   90.00
#
_symmetry.space_group_name_H-M   'P 1'
#
loop_
_entity.id
_entity.type
_entity.pdbx_description
1 polymer ?
#
loop_
_entity_poly.entity_id
_entity_poly.type
_entity_poly.pdbx_seq_one_letter_code
_entity_poly.pdbx_strand_id
1 'polypeptide(L)'
;MGEEESNMAQLGSVALNGSTPKKVAYFYDSDIGNYAYVTGHPMKPHRIRLAHSLIMQYNLYQKMEIYRAKPATRGEMTQFHTDDYIDFLQKVTPDNMDSYMREQGKYNVGDDCPVFDGLFEFCGISAGGSMEGAARLNRQKCDIAVNWAGGLHHAKKCEASGFCYVNDIVLGILELLRFMKRVLYIDIDVHHGDGVEEAFYTTDRVMTVSFHKYGEYFPGTGELRDIGIGQGKHYSVNYPLRDGITDESYKSIFEPVIENVMKYYQPEAVVLQCGGDSLSGDRLGCFNLSMDGHANCVSYVKSFGLPTLVLGGGGYTMRNVARTWAYETGVLVGQDMERTLPYNEYYEYYAPDFELNVRSSNMENSNSREYLEKITAAVIDNLRNTGPAPSVQLQDVPRKPFGGMTDEEEAELDDLDEDENKDVRMNEHRWDKHVENGAEFDPSDDDEQARANGATRQSSNKRTFTDFRKDSEDEDTRRSTEAADGKVVEAHAEDGHDVNDDTIEDIGSTEQDREPAGDATEEQADKEKTDGDGDVGMADSAPAEEEAKIKEEEPETENATAPVAAAATAEDSEKPADDQAAKKTQTDAPNDTEKPASEAEKKSEKAETKDKEEQSADAMDLDGDKDKEDEAKDAKPSS
;
A
#
# COMPACT_ATOMS: atom_id res chain seq x y z
N MET A 1 7.98 -27.92 47.92
CA MET A 1 7.36 -27.80 46.59
C MET A 1 7.61 -26.38 46.16
N GLY A 2 8.36 -26.20 45.09
CA GLY A 2 8.51 -24.89 44.44
C GLY A 2 7.62 -24.82 43.22
N GLU A 3 7.37 -23.62 42.75
CA GLU A 3 6.77 -23.36 41.44
C GLU A 3 7.92 -22.95 40.50
N GLU A 4 7.97 -23.53 39.30
CA GLU A 4 9.07 -23.32 38.36
C GLU A 4 8.74 -22.14 37.43
N GLU A 5 9.24 -20.94 37.78
CA GLU A 5 9.25 -19.81 36.85
C GLU A 5 10.23 -20.09 35.69
N SER A 6 9.69 -20.29 34.49
CA SER A 6 10.49 -20.52 33.29
C SER A 6 11.12 -19.21 32.80
N ASN A 7 12.44 -19.07 32.99
CA ASN A 7 13.21 -17.95 32.47
C ASN A 7 13.21 -17.93 30.93
N MET A 8 12.31 -17.17 30.30
CA MET A 8 12.53 -16.69 28.94
C MET A 8 13.59 -15.59 28.95
N ALA A 9 14.69 -15.82 28.22
CA ALA A 9 15.85 -14.93 28.25
C ALA A 9 15.54 -13.54 27.65
N GLN A 10 16.00 -12.50 28.35
CA GLN A 10 15.69 -11.11 28.08
C GLN A 10 16.49 -10.56 26.89
N LEU A 11 15.85 -10.42 25.73
CA LEU A 11 16.45 -9.82 24.53
C LEU A 11 16.33 -8.28 24.52
N GLY A 12 17.41 -7.60 24.12
CA GLY A 12 17.39 -6.26 23.52
C GLY A 12 16.63 -5.14 24.26
N SER A 13 17.24 -4.55 25.29
CA SER A 13 16.67 -3.39 25.99
C SER A 13 16.60 -2.12 25.12
N VAL A 14 15.44 -1.89 24.49
CA VAL A 14 14.92 -0.53 24.28
C VAL A 14 13.89 -0.26 25.39
N ALA A 15 14.03 0.86 26.09
CA ALA A 15 13.27 1.13 27.32
C ALA A 15 11.81 1.55 27.03
N LEU A 16 10.93 0.57 26.82
CA LEU A 16 9.47 0.77 26.80
C LEU A 16 8.95 1.10 28.21
N ASN A 17 9.08 2.36 28.61
CA ASN A 17 8.39 2.90 29.77
C ASN A 17 6.87 2.91 29.51
N GLY A 18 6.14 2.03 30.19
CA GLY A 18 4.68 2.08 30.21
C GLY A 18 4.14 3.34 30.89
N SER A 19 2.83 3.56 30.76
CA SER A 19 1.99 4.61 31.39
C SER A 19 1.88 5.99 30.72
N THR A 20 2.54 6.28 29.60
CA THR A 20 2.10 7.38 28.70
C THR A 20 1.07 6.87 27.70
N PRO A 21 -0.07 7.57 27.47
CA PRO A 21 -1.00 7.21 26.41
C PRO A 21 -0.31 7.41 25.04
N LYS A 22 -0.49 6.44 24.12
CA LYS A 22 0.03 6.56 22.75
C LYS A 22 -0.54 7.81 22.08
N LYS A 23 0.33 8.64 21.50
CA LYS A 23 -0.04 9.82 20.72
C LYS A 23 -0.57 9.38 19.36
N VAL A 24 -1.84 9.67 19.11
CA VAL A 24 -2.49 9.47 17.81
C VAL A 24 -2.53 10.81 17.07
N ALA A 25 -2.01 10.83 15.85
CA ALA A 25 -2.24 11.90 14.88
C ALA A 25 -3.27 11.42 13.85
N TYR A 26 -4.26 12.25 13.54
CA TYR A 26 -5.35 11.92 12.62
C TYR A 26 -5.43 12.95 11.50
N PHE A 27 -5.44 12.47 10.26
CA PHE A 27 -5.43 13.29 9.06
C PHE A 27 -6.82 13.36 8.42
N TYR A 28 -7.28 14.57 8.14
CA TYR A 28 -8.54 14.82 7.46
C TYR A 28 -8.49 16.16 6.71
N ASP A 29 -9.10 16.16 5.54
CA ASP A 29 -9.39 17.36 4.75
C ASP A 29 -10.90 17.46 4.58
N SER A 30 -11.48 18.67 4.67
CA SER A 30 -12.91 18.89 4.46
C SER A 30 -13.37 18.50 3.06
N ASP A 31 -12.47 18.53 2.09
CA ASP A 31 -12.81 18.59 0.67
C ASP A 31 -12.87 17.17 0.05
N ILE A 32 -11.99 16.24 0.47
CA ILE A 32 -12.46 15.00 1.11
C ILE A 32 -13.70 14.31 0.56
N GLY A 33 -14.77 14.47 1.32
CA GLY A 33 -16.08 13.86 1.10
C GLY A 33 -16.98 14.60 0.11
N ASN A 34 -16.44 15.55 -0.67
CA ASN A 34 -17.16 16.28 -1.71
C ASN A 34 -16.80 15.80 -3.12
N TYR A 35 -15.64 15.17 -3.32
CA TYR A 35 -15.32 14.50 -4.59
C TYR A 35 -16.25 13.31 -4.84
N ALA A 36 -16.71 13.17 -6.07
CA ALA A 36 -17.62 12.12 -6.50
C ALA A 36 -17.09 11.44 -7.77
N TYR A 37 -17.01 10.11 -7.71
CA TYR A 37 -16.87 9.28 -8.91
C TYR A 37 -18.19 9.34 -9.70
N VAL A 38 -18.17 8.91 -10.96
CA VAL A 38 -19.31 9.00 -11.89
C VAL A 38 -20.60 8.35 -11.36
N THR A 39 -21.75 8.82 -11.83
CA THR A 39 -23.07 8.37 -11.37
C THR A 39 -23.24 6.86 -11.46
N GLY A 40 -23.48 6.21 -10.31
CA GLY A 40 -23.65 4.76 -10.18
C GLY A 40 -22.42 4.03 -9.64
N HIS A 41 -21.24 4.66 -9.66
CA HIS A 41 -19.99 4.06 -9.21
C HIS A 41 -20.01 3.65 -7.72
N PRO A 42 -19.39 2.51 -7.33
CA PRO A 42 -19.42 2.01 -5.95
C PRO A 42 -18.52 2.81 -5.00
N MET A 43 -17.34 3.26 -5.43
CA MET A 43 -16.45 4.09 -4.61
C MET A 43 -17.07 5.46 -4.32
N LYS A 44 -17.19 5.81 -3.04
CA LYS A 44 -17.81 7.06 -2.57
C LYS A 44 -16.97 7.71 -1.46
N PRO A 45 -16.11 8.70 -1.79
CA PRO A 45 -15.27 9.41 -0.82
C PRO A 45 -16.05 10.00 0.37
N HIS A 46 -17.34 10.31 0.18
CA HIS A 46 -18.27 10.73 1.23
C HIS A 46 -18.27 9.84 2.49
N ARG A 47 -17.95 8.54 2.39
CA ARG A 47 -17.80 7.63 3.54
C ARG A 47 -16.77 8.12 4.57
N ILE A 48 -15.73 8.82 4.13
CA ILE A 48 -14.67 9.39 4.98
C ILE A 48 -15.25 10.55 5.82
N ARG A 49 -16.13 11.36 5.23
CA ARG A 49 -16.86 12.47 5.89
C ARG A 49 -17.89 11.94 6.90
N LEU A 50 -18.57 10.82 6.62
CA LEU A 50 -19.41 10.13 7.62
C LEU A 50 -18.58 9.61 8.80
N ALA A 51 -17.45 8.93 8.54
CA ALA A 51 -16.55 8.46 9.59
C ALA A 51 -16.04 9.62 10.47
N HIS A 52 -15.61 10.72 9.84
CA HIS A 52 -15.18 11.94 10.53
C HIS A 52 -16.29 12.52 11.42
N SER A 53 -17.54 12.54 10.96
CA SER A 53 -18.68 13.01 11.74
C SER A 53 -18.89 12.17 13.02
N LEU A 54 -18.81 10.84 12.92
CA LEU A 54 -18.90 9.96 14.09
C LEU A 54 -17.71 10.16 15.04
N ILE A 55 -16.48 10.22 14.52
CA ILE A 55 -15.25 10.48 15.29
C ILE A 55 -15.37 11.79 16.10
N MET A 56 -15.96 12.83 15.51
CA MET A 56 -16.22 14.10 16.19
C MET A 56 -17.28 13.96 17.29
N GLN A 57 -18.43 13.34 17.01
CA GLN A 57 -19.54 13.26 17.97
C GLN A 57 -19.29 12.28 19.13
N TYR A 58 -18.47 11.23 18.93
CA TYR A 58 -17.92 10.41 20.02
C TYR A 58 -16.79 11.11 20.82
N ASN A 59 -16.49 12.38 20.49
CA ASN A 59 -15.47 13.21 21.12
C ASN A 59 -14.03 12.65 21.07
N LEU A 60 -13.73 11.78 20.10
CA LEU A 60 -12.41 11.17 19.95
C LEU A 60 -11.31 12.20 19.64
N TYR A 61 -11.69 13.33 19.02
CA TYR A 61 -10.81 14.50 18.79
C TYR A 61 -10.16 15.06 20.07
N GLN A 62 -10.70 14.76 21.26
CA GLN A 62 -10.11 15.19 22.54
C GLN A 62 -8.89 14.34 22.96
N LYS A 63 -8.62 13.22 22.26
CA LYS A 63 -7.56 12.25 22.57
C LYS A 63 -6.54 12.07 21.45
N MET A 64 -6.63 12.85 20.37
CA MET A 64 -5.75 12.78 19.20
C MET A 64 -5.51 14.15 18.59
N GLU A 65 -4.38 14.33 17.93
CA GLU A 65 -4.04 15.57 17.23
C GLU A 65 -4.60 15.52 15.80
N ILE A 66 -5.55 16.41 15.47
CA ILE A 66 -6.16 16.48 14.14
C ILE A 66 -5.39 17.43 13.22
N TYR A 67 -5.08 16.97 12.01
CA TYR A 67 -4.28 17.70 11.03
C TYR A 67 -4.91 17.70 9.64
N ARG A 68 -4.96 18.87 9.00
CA ARG A 68 -5.11 18.98 7.55
C ARG A 68 -3.72 18.86 6.93
N ALA A 69 -3.47 17.77 6.19
CA ALA A 69 -2.23 17.61 5.43
C ALA A 69 -2.17 18.63 4.28
N LYS A 70 -0.97 18.87 3.74
CA LYS A 70 -0.87 19.49 2.41
C LYS A 70 -1.13 18.40 1.36
N PRO A 71 -1.89 18.67 0.29
CA PRO A 71 -1.95 17.77 -0.85
C PRO A 71 -0.54 17.49 -1.40
N ALA A 72 -0.24 16.22 -1.68
CA ALA A 72 1.04 15.82 -2.25
C ALA A 72 1.28 16.48 -3.60
N THR A 73 2.50 16.94 -3.84
CA THR A 73 2.90 17.56 -5.10
C THR A 73 3.25 16.51 -6.16
N ARG A 74 3.26 16.92 -7.44
CA ARG A 74 3.75 16.10 -8.56
C ARG A 74 5.09 15.43 -8.23
N GLY A 75 6.05 16.17 -7.68
CA GLY A 75 7.39 15.68 -7.34
C GLY A 75 7.46 14.72 -6.15
N GLU A 76 6.41 14.67 -5.32
CA GLU A 76 6.25 13.67 -4.26
C GLU A 76 5.62 12.39 -4.82
N MET A 77 4.59 12.51 -5.66
CA MET A 77 3.97 11.35 -6.33
C MET A 77 4.94 10.60 -7.25
N THR A 78 5.83 11.32 -7.96
CA THR A 78 6.84 10.73 -8.85
C THR A 78 8.03 10.08 -8.13
N GLN A 79 8.02 9.98 -6.79
CA GLN A 79 8.98 9.14 -6.07
C GLN A 79 8.72 7.63 -6.29
N PHE A 80 7.47 7.26 -6.59
CA PHE A 80 7.09 5.92 -7.04
C PHE A 80 6.63 5.93 -8.50
N HIS A 81 5.64 6.76 -8.83
CA HIS A 81 4.98 6.73 -10.13
C HIS A 81 5.82 7.36 -11.25
N THR A 82 5.57 6.96 -12.50
CA THR A 82 6.27 7.57 -13.66
C THR A 82 5.79 9.00 -13.91
N ASP A 83 6.72 9.90 -14.24
CA ASP A 83 6.44 11.29 -14.63
C ASP A 83 5.27 11.43 -15.61
N ASP A 84 5.30 10.75 -16.77
CA ASP A 84 4.26 10.82 -17.80
C ASP A 84 2.84 10.47 -17.30
N TYR A 85 2.72 9.66 -16.24
CA TYR A 85 1.45 9.20 -15.67
C TYR A 85 0.88 10.25 -14.71
N ILE A 86 1.70 10.77 -13.80
CA ILE A 86 1.31 11.88 -12.93
C ILE A 86 1.06 13.16 -13.74
N ASP A 87 1.86 13.40 -14.79
CA ASP A 87 1.63 14.47 -15.77
C ASP A 87 0.34 14.30 -16.57
N PHE A 88 -0.20 13.08 -16.71
CA PHE A 88 -1.51 12.84 -17.31
C PHE A 88 -2.63 13.08 -16.28
N LEU A 89 -2.54 12.51 -15.08
CA LEU A 89 -3.52 12.72 -14.00
C LEU A 89 -3.68 14.21 -13.64
N GLN A 90 -2.60 15.01 -13.71
CA GLN A 90 -2.65 16.46 -13.46
C GLN A 90 -3.31 17.27 -14.61
N LYS A 91 -3.44 16.70 -15.81
CA LYS A 91 -3.94 17.40 -17.01
C LYS A 91 -5.31 16.93 -17.48
N VAL A 92 -5.71 15.70 -17.14
CA VAL A 92 -6.99 15.12 -17.58
C VAL A 92 -8.15 15.69 -16.77
N THR A 93 -9.18 16.17 -17.46
CA THR A 93 -10.44 16.66 -16.87
C THR A 93 -11.62 16.14 -17.70
N PRO A 94 -12.86 16.11 -17.15
CA PRO A 94 -14.04 15.71 -17.92
C PRO A 94 -14.22 16.52 -19.22
N ASP A 95 -13.89 17.82 -19.21
CA ASP A 95 -13.93 18.70 -20.40
C ASP A 95 -12.96 18.29 -21.52
N ASN A 96 -11.88 17.56 -21.21
CA ASN A 96 -10.78 17.30 -22.14
C ASN A 96 -10.46 15.82 -22.40
N MET A 97 -11.16 14.89 -21.73
CA MET A 97 -10.87 13.45 -21.79
C MET A 97 -10.85 12.88 -23.22
N ASP A 98 -11.71 13.36 -24.12
CA ASP A 98 -11.73 13.00 -25.55
C ASP A 98 -10.41 13.29 -26.29
N SER A 99 -9.62 14.26 -25.82
CA SER A 99 -8.29 14.56 -26.36
C SER A 99 -7.21 13.59 -25.88
N TYR A 100 -7.50 12.81 -24.82
CA TYR A 100 -6.57 11.92 -24.14
C TYR A 100 -6.99 10.44 -24.21
N MET A 101 -7.82 10.02 -25.19
CA MET A 101 -8.30 8.63 -25.28
C MET A 101 -7.17 7.58 -25.39
N ARG A 102 -6.00 7.95 -25.94
CA ARG A 102 -4.84 7.05 -26.00
C ARG A 102 -4.19 6.90 -24.63
N GLU A 103 -4.05 8.00 -23.92
CA GLU A 103 -3.45 8.07 -22.59
C GLU A 103 -4.34 7.37 -21.56
N GLN A 104 -5.66 7.59 -21.62
CA GLN A 104 -6.68 6.81 -20.89
C GLN A 104 -6.47 5.29 -21.06
N GLY A 105 -6.42 4.80 -22.30
CA GLY A 105 -6.18 3.38 -22.58
C GLY A 105 -4.74 2.87 -22.30
N LYS A 106 -3.74 3.76 -22.21
CA LYS A 106 -2.36 3.43 -21.79
C LYS A 106 -2.25 3.28 -20.27
N TYR A 107 -3.05 4.05 -19.53
CA TYR A 107 -2.95 4.23 -18.09
C TYR A 107 -4.12 3.62 -17.31
N ASN A 108 -4.96 2.84 -17.98
CA ASN A 108 -6.15 2.17 -17.44
C ASN A 108 -7.10 3.14 -16.68
N VAL A 109 -7.28 4.35 -17.22
CA VAL A 109 -8.24 5.36 -16.75
C VAL A 109 -9.38 5.42 -17.76
N GLY A 110 -10.61 5.18 -17.31
CA GLY A 110 -11.77 4.91 -18.17
C GLY A 110 -12.93 4.29 -17.40
N ASP A 111 -13.13 2.98 -17.55
CA ASP A 111 -14.31 2.26 -17.04
C ASP A 111 -14.37 2.19 -15.50
N ASP A 112 -13.52 1.35 -14.87
CA ASP A 112 -13.47 1.23 -13.41
C ASP A 112 -12.76 2.41 -12.74
N CYS A 113 -11.85 3.08 -13.45
CA CYS A 113 -11.08 4.22 -12.92
C CYS A 113 -11.44 5.50 -13.71
N PRO A 114 -12.63 6.09 -13.50
CA PRO A 114 -13.16 7.18 -14.33
C PRO A 114 -12.53 8.55 -14.06
N VAL A 115 -12.45 9.37 -15.10
CA VAL A 115 -12.12 10.81 -14.97
C VAL A 115 -13.29 11.52 -14.27
N PHE A 116 -13.00 12.31 -13.23
CA PHE A 116 -13.96 13.16 -12.53
C PHE A 116 -13.33 14.50 -12.12
N ASP A 117 -14.17 15.50 -11.81
CA ASP A 117 -13.71 16.83 -11.43
C ASP A 117 -12.90 16.80 -10.12
N GLY A 118 -11.66 17.27 -10.17
CA GLY A 118 -10.75 17.30 -9.03
C GLY A 118 -10.07 15.95 -8.71
N LEU A 119 -9.98 15.04 -9.69
CA LEU A 119 -9.26 13.77 -9.58
C LEU A 119 -7.84 13.92 -9.02
N PHE A 120 -7.07 14.90 -9.51
CA PHE A 120 -5.68 15.11 -9.06
C PHE A 120 -5.61 15.60 -7.61
N GLU A 121 -6.51 16.49 -7.20
CA GLU A 121 -6.64 17.01 -5.84
C GLU A 121 -7.07 15.91 -4.85
N PHE A 122 -8.01 15.03 -5.25
CA PHE A 122 -8.39 13.84 -4.49
C PHE A 122 -7.17 12.94 -4.22
N CYS A 123 -6.38 12.63 -5.25
CA CYS A 123 -5.12 11.87 -5.10
C CYS A 123 -4.10 12.62 -4.24
N GLY A 124 -3.98 13.94 -4.40
CA GLY A 124 -3.10 14.79 -3.61
C GLY A 124 -3.42 14.75 -2.12
N ILE A 125 -4.69 14.89 -1.73
CA ILE A 125 -5.12 14.82 -0.32
C ILE A 125 -4.84 13.43 0.26
N SER A 126 -5.18 12.36 -0.48
CA SER A 126 -4.96 10.98 -0.08
C SER A 126 -3.47 10.69 0.21
N ALA A 127 -2.60 10.94 -0.78
CA ALA A 127 -1.15 10.76 -0.65
C ALA A 127 -0.51 11.68 0.39
N GLY A 128 -0.93 12.94 0.47
CA GLY A 128 -0.41 13.92 1.41
C GLY A 128 -0.65 13.54 2.88
N GLY A 129 -1.81 12.96 3.18
CA GLY A 129 -2.12 12.42 4.51
C GLY A 129 -1.19 11.28 4.91
N SER A 130 -0.96 10.31 4.01
CA SER A 130 -0.11 9.14 4.29
C SER A 130 1.36 9.50 4.39
N MET A 131 1.86 10.42 3.54
CA MET A 131 3.26 10.87 3.56
C MET A 131 3.58 11.72 4.80
N GLU A 132 2.76 12.71 5.19
CA GLU A 132 3.02 13.49 6.41
C GLU A 132 2.71 12.67 7.70
N GLY A 133 1.89 11.61 7.60
CA GLY A 133 1.75 10.58 8.63
C GLY A 133 3.05 9.79 8.84
N ALA A 134 3.60 9.21 7.78
CA ALA A 134 4.91 8.55 7.78
C ALA A 134 6.02 9.49 8.29
N ALA A 135 6.05 10.73 7.81
CA ALA A 135 7.04 11.72 8.25
C ALA A 135 6.88 12.12 9.73
N ARG A 136 5.67 12.06 10.32
CA ARG A 136 5.48 12.24 11.78
C ARG A 136 6.00 11.06 12.59
N LEU A 137 5.78 9.83 12.12
CA LEU A 137 6.28 8.60 12.76
C LEU A 137 7.81 8.57 12.75
N ASN A 138 8.43 8.84 11.61
CA ASN A 138 9.89 9.01 11.45
C ASN A 138 10.48 10.04 12.43
N ARG A 139 9.79 11.18 12.60
CA ARG A 139 10.18 12.27 13.50
C ARG A 139 9.79 12.02 14.97
N GLN A 140 9.27 10.83 15.32
CA GLN A 140 8.83 10.44 16.66
C GLN A 140 7.83 11.43 17.31
N LYS A 141 6.99 12.07 16.48
CA LYS A 141 6.01 13.06 16.94
C LYS A 141 4.72 12.41 17.46
N CYS A 142 4.30 11.32 16.81
CA CYS A 142 3.20 10.46 17.20
C CYS A 142 3.66 8.99 17.22
N ASP A 143 2.95 8.15 17.97
CA ASP A 143 3.14 6.69 17.97
C ASP A 143 2.24 6.02 16.92
N ILE A 144 1.11 6.67 16.60
CA ILE A 144 0.13 6.23 15.61
C ILE A 144 -0.23 7.41 14.71
N ALA A 145 -0.26 7.20 13.40
CA ALA A 145 -0.82 8.12 12.41
C ALA A 145 -2.02 7.46 11.73
N VAL A 146 -3.11 8.20 11.47
CA VAL A 146 -4.35 7.67 10.89
C VAL A 146 -4.80 8.51 9.70
N ASN A 147 -4.97 7.89 8.53
CA ASN A 147 -5.46 8.54 7.31
C ASN A 147 -6.54 7.68 6.61
N TRP A 148 -7.81 7.87 6.99
CA TRP A 148 -8.95 7.18 6.36
C TRP A 148 -9.21 7.58 4.89
N ALA A 149 -8.50 8.58 4.36
CA ALA A 149 -8.51 8.93 2.93
C ALA A 149 -7.42 8.21 2.11
N GLY A 150 -6.46 7.55 2.77
CA GLY A 150 -5.45 6.69 2.16
C GLY A 150 -5.90 5.23 2.09
N GLY A 151 -4.98 4.34 1.70
CA GLY A 151 -5.22 2.90 1.57
C GLY A 151 -5.49 2.43 0.13
N LEU A 152 -5.10 3.22 -0.88
CA LEU A 152 -5.39 2.98 -2.30
C LEU A 152 -4.41 1.94 -2.90
N HIS A 153 -4.45 0.72 -2.36
CA HIS A 153 -3.45 -0.34 -2.54
C HIS A 153 -3.27 -0.88 -3.98
N HIS A 154 -4.28 -0.75 -4.86
CA HIS A 154 -4.24 -1.29 -6.22
C HIS A 154 -3.47 -0.41 -7.23
N ALA A 155 -3.23 0.87 -6.91
CA ALA A 155 -2.59 1.80 -7.85
C ALA A 155 -1.17 1.33 -8.22
N LYS A 156 -0.89 1.26 -9.52
CA LYS A 156 0.36 0.72 -10.08
C LYS A 156 1.36 1.83 -10.39
N LYS A 157 2.59 1.46 -10.73
CA LYS A 157 3.67 2.43 -11.02
C LYS A 157 3.34 3.37 -12.18
N CYS A 158 2.58 2.92 -13.17
CA CYS A 158 2.26 3.71 -14.36
C CYS A 158 0.81 3.53 -14.87
N GLU A 159 -0.11 3.03 -14.06
CA GLU A 159 -1.53 2.87 -14.42
C GLU A 159 -2.43 2.87 -13.18
N ALA A 160 -3.70 3.22 -13.38
CA ALA A 160 -4.74 3.09 -12.37
C ALA A 160 -5.27 1.65 -12.33
N SER A 161 -5.80 1.21 -11.19
CA SER A 161 -6.44 -0.10 -11.06
C SER A 161 -7.35 -0.11 -9.82
N GLY A 162 -8.46 -0.84 -9.85
CA GLY A 162 -9.33 -1.05 -8.68
C GLY A 162 -9.71 0.25 -7.94
N PHE A 163 -10.21 1.25 -8.68
CA PHE A 163 -10.57 2.59 -8.18
C PHE A 163 -9.39 3.46 -7.68
N CYS A 164 -8.15 2.97 -7.77
CA CYS A 164 -6.94 3.58 -7.21
C CYS A 164 -6.03 4.14 -8.32
N TYR A 165 -5.65 5.43 -8.23
CA TYR A 165 -4.80 6.12 -9.20
C TYR A 165 -3.38 6.39 -8.67
N VAL A 166 -3.26 6.82 -7.42
CA VAL A 166 -1.97 7.09 -6.76
C VAL A 166 -1.86 6.19 -5.53
N ASN A 167 -0.74 5.49 -5.39
CA ASN A 167 -0.51 4.54 -4.31
C ASN A 167 0.07 5.28 -3.09
N ASP A 168 -0.82 5.86 -2.27
CA ASP A 168 -0.46 6.59 -1.06
C ASP A 168 0.32 5.72 -0.05
N ILE A 169 0.06 4.40 -0.07
CA ILE A 169 0.69 3.41 0.80
C ILE A 169 2.17 3.27 0.45
N VAL A 170 2.49 3.04 -0.83
CA VAL A 170 3.87 2.92 -1.31
C VAL A 170 4.66 4.20 -1.04
N LEU A 171 4.05 5.38 -1.26
CA LEU A 171 4.68 6.67 -0.94
C LEU A 171 4.92 6.85 0.57
N GLY A 172 3.98 6.43 1.42
CA GLY A 172 4.15 6.40 2.88
C GLY A 172 5.24 5.45 3.35
N ILE A 173 5.32 4.25 2.76
CA ILE A 173 6.36 3.25 3.05
C ILE A 173 7.75 3.78 2.60
N LEU A 174 7.85 4.41 1.43
CA LEU A 174 9.10 5.03 0.96
C LEU A 174 9.61 6.13 1.91
N GLU A 175 8.72 6.95 2.48
CA GLU A 175 9.10 7.90 3.53
C GLU A 175 9.56 7.17 4.80
N LEU A 176 8.86 6.14 5.30
CA LEU A 176 9.29 5.35 6.46
C LEU A 176 10.68 4.70 6.26
N LEU A 177 10.95 4.17 5.06
CA LEU A 177 12.22 3.52 4.68
C LEU A 177 13.43 4.47 4.68
N ARG A 178 13.25 5.78 4.85
CA ARG A 178 14.35 6.75 5.05
C ARG A 178 15.01 6.62 6.43
N PHE A 179 14.29 6.10 7.42
CA PHE A 179 14.77 5.97 8.80
C PHE A 179 14.64 4.55 9.34
N MET A 180 13.59 3.82 8.95
CA MET A 180 13.32 2.44 9.37
C MET A 180 14.03 1.44 8.45
N LYS A 181 14.76 0.48 9.01
CA LYS A 181 15.48 -0.56 8.25
C LYS A 181 14.51 -1.54 7.58
N ARG A 182 13.46 -1.94 8.30
CA ARG A 182 12.39 -2.86 7.88
C ARG A 182 11.00 -2.30 8.21
N VAL A 183 10.10 -2.29 7.24
CA VAL A 183 8.70 -1.87 7.39
C VAL A 183 7.78 -3.05 7.10
N LEU A 184 6.78 -3.29 7.96
CA LEU A 184 5.77 -4.30 7.73
C LEU A 184 4.50 -3.66 7.16
N TYR A 185 4.02 -4.15 6.02
CA TYR A 185 2.69 -3.85 5.48
C TYR A 185 1.72 -4.98 5.81
N ILE A 186 0.56 -4.63 6.38
CA ILE A 186 -0.54 -5.55 6.67
C ILE A 186 -1.79 -5.03 5.95
N ASP A 187 -2.47 -5.93 5.25
CA ASP A 187 -3.66 -5.65 4.45
C ASP A 187 -4.82 -6.57 4.86
N ILE A 188 -5.95 -5.97 5.23
CA ILE A 188 -7.20 -6.67 5.64
C ILE A 188 -8.42 -6.22 4.81
N ASP A 189 -8.18 -5.62 3.65
CA ASP A 189 -9.17 -5.48 2.58
C ASP A 189 -9.64 -6.86 2.08
N VAL A 190 -10.81 -6.92 1.43
CA VAL A 190 -11.26 -8.18 0.82
C VAL A 190 -10.48 -8.51 -0.46
N HIS A 191 -9.83 -7.52 -1.09
CA HIS A 191 -9.02 -7.67 -2.29
C HIS A 191 -7.52 -7.81 -1.96
N HIS A 192 -6.75 -8.48 -2.84
CA HIS A 192 -5.29 -8.57 -2.67
C HIS A 192 -4.64 -7.18 -2.87
N GLY A 193 -3.75 -6.76 -1.95
CA GLY A 193 -2.98 -5.52 -1.98
C GLY A 193 -1.87 -5.46 -3.04
N ASP A 194 -2.22 -5.80 -4.28
CA ASP A 194 -1.33 -6.18 -5.36
C ASP A 194 -0.44 -5.04 -5.89
N GLY A 195 -0.85 -3.78 -5.79
CA GLY A 195 -0.02 -2.63 -6.15
C GLY A 195 1.08 -2.35 -5.13
N VAL A 196 0.85 -2.65 -3.84
CA VAL A 196 1.87 -2.54 -2.78
C VAL A 196 2.82 -3.74 -2.82
N GLU A 197 2.29 -4.94 -3.06
CA GLU A 197 3.11 -6.13 -3.26
C GLU A 197 4.04 -5.99 -4.46
N GLU A 198 3.52 -5.61 -5.62
CA GLU A 198 4.33 -5.41 -6.84
C GLU A 198 5.45 -4.37 -6.64
N ALA A 199 5.15 -3.27 -5.93
CA ALA A 199 6.12 -2.21 -5.65
C ALA A 199 7.33 -2.67 -4.82
N PHE A 200 7.17 -3.71 -3.99
CA PHE A 200 8.21 -4.21 -3.08
C PHE A 200 8.61 -5.68 -3.32
N TYR A 201 8.07 -6.35 -4.34
CA TYR A 201 8.22 -7.78 -4.64
C TYR A 201 9.66 -8.30 -4.79
N THR A 202 10.64 -7.39 -4.86
CA THR A 202 12.07 -7.68 -5.06
C THR A 202 12.96 -7.37 -3.85
N THR A 203 12.45 -6.78 -2.76
CA THR A 203 13.24 -6.34 -1.59
C THR A 203 12.84 -7.02 -0.28
N ASP A 204 13.82 -7.19 0.63
CA ASP A 204 13.67 -7.67 2.01
C ASP A 204 13.31 -6.53 3.00
N ARG A 205 13.43 -5.26 2.59
CA ARG A 205 13.18 -4.09 3.44
C ARG A 205 11.72 -3.77 3.71
N VAL A 206 10.81 -4.40 2.96
CA VAL A 206 9.37 -4.38 3.20
C VAL A 206 8.86 -5.81 3.18
N MET A 207 8.03 -6.18 4.14
CA MET A 207 7.24 -7.42 4.10
C MET A 207 5.79 -7.08 3.83
N THR A 208 5.16 -7.69 2.82
CA THR A 208 3.72 -7.56 2.54
C THR A 208 2.97 -8.76 3.10
N VAL A 209 1.88 -8.51 3.83
CA VAL A 209 1.02 -9.56 4.40
C VAL A 209 -0.44 -9.23 4.09
N SER A 210 -1.11 -10.04 3.28
CA SER A 210 -2.49 -9.77 2.82
C SER A 210 -3.42 -10.96 3.06
N PHE A 211 -4.63 -10.69 3.57
CA PHE A 211 -5.66 -11.66 3.94
C PHE A 211 -6.95 -11.46 3.13
N HIS A 212 -6.94 -11.86 1.87
CA HIS A 212 -7.93 -11.48 0.86
C HIS A 212 -8.71 -12.67 0.29
N LYS A 213 -9.84 -12.41 -0.39
CA LYS A 213 -10.55 -13.45 -1.17
C LYS A 213 -9.74 -13.82 -2.40
N TYR A 214 -9.63 -15.13 -2.66
CA TYR A 214 -8.95 -15.66 -3.85
C TYR A 214 -9.82 -16.68 -4.61
N GLY A 215 -9.65 -16.71 -5.92
CA GLY A 215 -10.45 -17.53 -6.85
C GLY A 215 -11.67 -16.78 -7.38
N GLU A 216 -11.69 -16.57 -8.70
CA GLU A 216 -12.71 -15.82 -9.47
C GLU A 216 -13.07 -14.47 -8.81
N TYR A 217 -12.04 -13.70 -8.45
CA TYR A 217 -12.17 -12.41 -7.78
C TYR A 217 -11.05 -11.44 -8.21
N PHE A 218 -11.30 -10.14 -8.07
CA PHE A 218 -10.32 -9.08 -8.36
C PHE A 218 -9.27 -8.99 -7.23
N PRO A 219 -7.99 -8.69 -7.51
CA PRO A 219 -7.35 -8.49 -8.82
C PRO A 219 -6.89 -9.78 -9.52
N GLY A 220 -7.05 -10.95 -8.89
CA GLY A 220 -6.68 -12.26 -9.46
C GLY A 220 -5.25 -12.73 -9.19
N THR A 221 -4.46 -11.93 -8.46
CA THR A 221 -3.15 -12.29 -7.89
C THR A 221 -3.28 -12.67 -6.41
N GLY A 222 -2.20 -13.10 -5.75
CA GLY A 222 -2.19 -13.45 -4.34
C GLY A 222 -2.36 -14.95 -4.06
N GLU A 223 -1.87 -15.83 -4.95
CA GLU A 223 -1.82 -17.25 -4.61
C GLU A 223 -0.89 -17.46 -3.41
N LEU A 224 -1.09 -18.52 -2.62
CA LEU A 224 -0.17 -18.99 -1.58
C LEU A 224 1.28 -19.26 -2.08
N ARG A 225 1.50 -19.21 -3.40
CA ARG A 225 2.81 -19.33 -4.07
C ARG A 225 3.45 -17.98 -4.42
N ASP A 226 2.71 -16.89 -4.38
CA ASP A 226 3.19 -15.53 -4.62
C ASP A 226 3.93 -15.07 -3.36
N ILE A 227 5.22 -15.37 -3.34
CA ILE A 227 6.12 -15.20 -2.18
C ILE A 227 7.27 -14.22 -2.44
N GLY A 228 7.19 -13.40 -3.49
CA GLY A 228 8.27 -12.48 -3.87
C GLY A 228 9.44 -13.17 -4.59
N ILE A 229 10.34 -12.37 -5.15
CA ILE A 229 11.46 -12.81 -5.98
C ILE A 229 12.78 -12.11 -5.61
N GLY A 230 13.91 -12.70 -6.02
CA GLY A 230 15.22 -12.11 -5.72
C GLY A 230 15.47 -12.01 -4.21
N GLN A 231 15.75 -10.80 -3.71
CA GLN A 231 15.92 -10.54 -2.28
C GLN A 231 14.58 -10.52 -1.52
N GLY A 232 13.49 -10.11 -2.17
CA GLY A 232 12.13 -10.13 -1.61
C GLY A 232 11.48 -11.51 -1.53
N LYS A 233 12.20 -12.58 -1.87
CA LYS A 233 11.66 -13.94 -1.76
C LYS A 233 11.46 -14.33 -0.29
N HIS A 234 10.27 -14.83 0.02
CA HIS A 234 9.68 -15.06 1.35
C HIS A 234 9.27 -13.78 2.13
N TYR A 235 9.35 -12.59 1.52
CA TYR A 235 8.88 -11.32 2.09
C TYR A 235 7.50 -10.87 1.58
N SER A 236 6.93 -11.55 0.58
CA SER A 236 5.49 -11.51 0.30
C SER A 236 4.78 -12.68 0.97
N VAL A 237 3.66 -12.41 1.63
CA VAL A 237 2.92 -13.36 2.48
C VAL A 237 1.43 -13.26 2.18
N ASN A 238 0.97 -14.12 1.27
CA ASN A 238 -0.43 -14.15 0.84
C ASN A 238 -1.24 -15.25 1.55
N TYR A 239 -2.36 -14.85 2.14
CA TYR A 239 -3.32 -15.73 2.78
C TYR A 239 -4.63 -15.76 1.96
N PRO A 240 -4.72 -16.62 0.93
CA PRO A 240 -5.91 -16.70 0.09
C PRO A 240 -7.10 -17.32 0.84
N LEU A 241 -8.23 -16.61 0.87
CA LEU A 241 -9.46 -16.99 1.56
C LEU A 241 -10.64 -17.21 0.61
N ARG A 242 -11.70 -17.78 1.17
CA ARG A 242 -13.01 -17.98 0.53
C ARG A 242 -14.10 -17.18 1.23
N ASP A 243 -15.25 -17.13 0.58
CA ASP A 243 -16.47 -16.45 0.99
C ASP A 243 -16.92 -16.84 2.42
N GLY A 244 -17.53 -15.89 3.12
CA GLY A 244 -18.22 -16.10 4.39
C GLY A 244 -17.35 -16.27 5.64
N ILE A 245 -16.06 -15.92 5.61
CA ILE A 245 -15.19 -16.03 6.81
C ILE A 245 -15.73 -15.21 8.00
N THR A 246 -15.74 -15.83 9.19
CA THR A 246 -16.26 -15.26 10.44
C THR A 246 -15.15 -14.69 11.33
N ASP A 247 -15.53 -13.86 12.31
CA ASP A 247 -14.63 -13.24 13.28
C ASP A 247 -13.70 -14.24 13.99
N GLU A 248 -14.24 -15.37 14.45
CA GLU A 248 -13.47 -16.39 15.16
C GLU A 248 -12.49 -17.09 14.22
N SER A 249 -12.93 -17.33 12.99
CA SER A 249 -12.13 -17.96 11.94
C SER A 249 -10.96 -17.05 11.55
N TYR A 250 -11.24 -15.78 11.29
CA TYR A 250 -10.27 -14.76 10.91
C TYR A 250 -9.27 -14.48 12.04
N LYS A 251 -9.74 -14.31 13.29
CA LYS A 251 -8.88 -14.17 14.48
C LYS A 251 -7.94 -15.37 14.63
N SER A 252 -8.44 -16.59 14.40
CA SER A 252 -7.65 -17.83 14.54
C SER A 252 -6.50 -17.97 13.52
N ILE A 253 -6.51 -17.21 12.43
CA ILE A 253 -5.44 -17.18 11.42
C ILE A 253 -4.59 -15.91 11.49
N PHE A 254 -5.22 -14.75 11.73
CA PHE A 254 -4.56 -13.45 11.74
C PHE A 254 -3.55 -13.35 12.89
N GLU A 255 -3.96 -13.70 14.11
CA GLU A 255 -3.09 -13.54 15.28
C GLU A 255 -1.85 -14.46 15.20
N PRO A 256 -1.95 -15.78 14.91
CA PRO A 256 -0.77 -16.63 14.78
C PRO A 256 0.12 -16.30 13.57
N VAL A 257 -0.43 -15.82 12.45
CA VAL A 257 0.37 -15.38 11.30
C VAL A 257 1.14 -14.11 11.64
N ILE A 258 0.47 -13.08 12.17
CA ILE A 258 1.11 -11.82 12.55
C ILE A 258 2.10 -11.99 13.71
N GLU A 259 1.84 -12.90 14.67
CA GLU A 259 2.83 -13.26 15.70
C GLU A 259 4.14 -13.79 15.09
N ASN A 260 4.04 -14.73 14.13
CA ASN A 260 5.21 -15.30 13.46
C ASN A 260 5.90 -14.27 12.54
N VAL A 261 5.14 -13.41 11.84
CA VAL A 261 5.69 -12.27 11.09
C VAL A 261 6.52 -11.37 12.01
N MET A 262 5.95 -10.89 13.13
CA MET A 262 6.66 -10.01 14.07
C MET A 262 7.93 -10.67 14.63
N LYS A 263 7.87 -11.97 14.93
CA LYS A 263 8.98 -12.78 15.47
C LYS A 263 10.14 -12.99 14.49
N TYR A 264 9.84 -13.32 13.22
CA TYR A 264 10.86 -13.62 12.21
C TYR A 264 11.34 -12.35 11.50
N TYR A 265 10.42 -11.47 11.08
CA TYR A 265 10.74 -10.26 10.32
C TYR A 265 11.21 -9.08 11.18
N GLN A 266 10.73 -8.97 12.43
CA GLN A 266 11.15 -7.95 13.40
C GLN A 266 11.11 -6.51 12.80
N PRO A 267 9.94 -6.02 12.36
CA PRO A 267 9.82 -4.68 11.74
C PRO A 267 10.07 -3.55 12.75
N GLU A 268 10.50 -2.40 12.24
CA GLU A 268 10.71 -1.17 13.04
C GLU A 268 9.50 -0.21 12.97
N ALA A 269 8.65 -0.35 11.95
CA ALA A 269 7.36 0.32 11.81
C ALA A 269 6.34 -0.56 11.06
N VAL A 270 5.05 -0.27 11.26
CA VAL A 270 3.94 -0.98 10.62
C VAL A 270 3.09 -0.01 9.80
N VAL A 271 2.64 -0.43 8.62
CA VAL A 271 1.55 0.19 7.86
C VAL A 271 0.41 -0.81 7.79
N LEU A 272 -0.78 -0.42 8.25
CA LEU A 272 -1.99 -1.23 8.29
C LEU A 272 -3.07 -0.57 7.43
N GLN A 273 -3.41 -1.22 6.32
CA GLN A 273 -4.58 -0.89 5.49
C GLN A 273 -5.82 -1.51 6.17
N CYS A 274 -6.94 -0.78 6.22
CA CYS A 274 -8.18 -1.20 6.88
C CYS A 274 -9.39 -1.11 5.92
N GLY A 275 -9.35 -1.91 4.85
CA GLY A 275 -10.39 -2.01 3.83
C GLY A 275 -11.74 -2.48 4.37
N GLY A 276 -12.73 -1.59 4.33
CA GLY A 276 -14.04 -1.79 4.95
C GLY A 276 -15.03 -2.66 4.15
N ASP A 277 -14.56 -3.39 3.13
CA ASP A 277 -15.34 -4.35 2.32
C ASP A 277 -15.14 -5.81 2.76
N SER A 278 -14.13 -6.09 3.58
CA SER A 278 -14.04 -7.36 4.33
C SER A 278 -15.16 -7.51 5.39
N LEU A 279 -15.97 -6.45 5.60
CA LEU A 279 -17.12 -6.41 6.51
C LEU A 279 -18.37 -7.12 5.95
N SER A 280 -19.10 -7.75 6.87
CA SER A 280 -20.46 -8.28 6.66
C SER A 280 -21.40 -7.23 6.05
N GLY A 281 -22.07 -7.61 4.96
CA GLY A 281 -23.06 -6.76 4.29
C GLY A 281 -22.47 -5.58 3.50
N ASP A 282 -21.22 -5.71 3.04
CA ASP A 282 -20.69 -4.87 1.97
C ASP A 282 -21.43 -5.11 0.62
N ARG A 283 -21.14 -4.31 -0.41
CA ARG A 283 -21.74 -4.39 -1.75
C ARG A 283 -20.91 -5.19 -2.76
N LEU A 284 -19.58 -5.26 -2.58
CA LEU A 284 -18.64 -5.97 -3.47
C LEU A 284 -17.91 -7.09 -2.70
N GLY A 285 -17.64 -6.90 -1.42
CA GLY A 285 -17.07 -7.93 -0.54
C GLY A 285 -18.07 -9.02 -0.17
N CYS A 286 -17.58 -10.26 -0.04
CA CYS A 286 -18.36 -11.43 0.38
C CYS A 286 -17.74 -12.18 1.59
N PHE A 287 -17.07 -11.44 2.48
CA PHE A 287 -16.72 -11.90 3.82
C PHE A 287 -17.88 -11.63 4.81
N ASN A 288 -17.75 -12.16 6.03
CA ASN A 288 -18.80 -12.11 7.06
C ASN A 288 -18.31 -11.51 8.38
N LEU A 289 -17.28 -10.65 8.34
CA LEU A 289 -16.69 -10.05 9.55
C LEU A 289 -17.62 -9.01 10.18
N SER A 290 -17.71 -9.01 11.51
CA SER A 290 -18.29 -7.91 12.26
C SER A 290 -17.31 -6.75 12.42
N MET A 291 -17.81 -5.60 12.88
CA MET A 291 -16.97 -4.48 13.30
C MET A 291 -15.97 -4.89 14.40
N ASP A 292 -16.36 -5.76 15.32
CA ASP A 292 -15.49 -6.22 16.41
C ASP A 292 -14.42 -7.21 15.92
N GLY A 293 -14.76 -8.06 14.93
CA GLY A 293 -13.81 -8.96 14.27
C GLY A 293 -12.74 -8.21 13.47
N HIS A 294 -13.16 -7.19 12.71
CA HIS A 294 -12.25 -6.32 11.97
C HIS A 294 -11.33 -5.53 12.93
N ALA A 295 -11.91 -4.86 13.92
CA ALA A 295 -11.17 -4.08 14.90
C ALA A 295 -10.26 -4.91 15.84
N ASN A 296 -10.49 -6.23 15.96
CA ASN A 296 -9.53 -7.14 16.61
C ASN A 296 -8.15 -7.07 15.93
N CYS A 297 -8.11 -6.95 14.60
CA CYS A 297 -6.86 -6.86 13.83
C CYS A 297 -6.08 -5.59 14.20
N VAL A 298 -6.77 -4.43 14.22
CA VAL A 298 -6.20 -3.14 14.66
C VAL A 298 -5.72 -3.22 16.12
N SER A 299 -6.52 -3.82 17.01
CA SER A 299 -6.17 -4.00 18.43
C SER A 299 -4.93 -4.88 18.61
N TYR A 300 -4.84 -5.98 17.87
CA TYR A 300 -3.72 -6.91 17.91
C TYR A 300 -2.43 -6.27 17.39
N VAL A 301 -2.48 -5.58 16.23
CA VAL A 301 -1.34 -4.84 15.67
C VAL A 301 -0.88 -3.73 16.63
N LYS A 302 -1.81 -2.97 17.22
CA LYS A 302 -1.51 -1.93 18.22
C LYS A 302 -0.73 -2.46 19.43
N SER A 303 -0.98 -3.72 19.83
CA SER A 303 -0.42 -4.35 21.03
C SER A 303 1.11 -4.49 20.99
N PHE A 304 1.70 -4.68 19.79
CA PHE A 304 3.15 -4.82 19.60
C PHE A 304 3.95 -3.53 19.90
N GLY A 305 3.29 -2.41 20.18
CA GLY A 305 3.94 -1.19 20.65
C GLY A 305 4.61 -0.32 19.56
N LEU A 306 4.85 -0.88 18.37
CA LEU A 306 5.55 -0.22 17.25
C LEU A 306 4.87 1.08 16.74
N PRO A 307 5.62 1.98 16.08
CA PRO A 307 5.07 3.06 15.26
C PRO A 307 4.14 2.50 14.18
N THR A 308 2.91 3.01 14.08
CA THR A 308 1.89 2.48 13.14
C THR A 308 1.25 3.58 12.31
N LEU A 309 1.27 3.43 10.98
CA LEU A 309 0.41 4.18 10.06
C LEU A 309 -0.83 3.33 9.77
N VAL A 310 -2.02 3.84 10.10
CA VAL A 310 -3.31 3.20 9.82
C VAL A 310 -3.99 3.95 8.67
N LEU A 311 -4.41 3.22 7.65
CA LEU A 311 -4.99 3.77 6.42
C LEU A 311 -6.42 3.27 6.24
N GLY A 312 -7.16 3.90 5.32
CA GLY A 312 -8.43 3.36 4.83
C GLY A 312 -8.21 2.16 3.91
N GLY A 313 -8.98 2.11 2.83
CA GLY A 313 -9.00 0.99 1.88
C GLY A 313 -10.32 0.96 1.11
N GLY A 314 -10.73 -0.20 0.64
CA GLY A 314 -12.05 -0.47 0.07
C GLY A 314 -13.20 -0.32 1.08
N GLY A 315 -14.40 -0.80 0.71
CA GLY A 315 -15.62 -0.65 1.52
C GLY A 315 -16.67 0.28 0.89
N TYR A 316 -17.82 -0.30 0.54
CA TYR A 316 -18.83 0.28 -0.35
C TYR A 316 -20.23 0.37 0.30
N THR A 317 -20.51 -0.39 1.37
CA THR A 317 -21.60 -0.09 2.31
C THR A 317 -21.17 1.04 3.27
N MET A 318 -21.23 2.29 2.79
CA MET A 318 -20.70 3.50 3.47
C MET A 318 -21.00 3.60 4.98
N ARG A 319 -22.22 3.25 5.41
CA ARG A 319 -22.62 3.29 6.84
C ARG A 319 -21.83 2.31 7.71
N ASN A 320 -21.46 1.14 7.16
CA ASN A 320 -20.68 0.12 7.87
C ASN A 320 -19.21 0.54 7.95
N VAL A 321 -18.67 1.10 6.85
CA VAL A 321 -17.32 1.69 6.82
C VAL A 321 -17.18 2.81 7.85
N ALA A 322 -18.15 3.74 7.91
CA ALA A 322 -18.14 4.84 8.86
C ALA A 322 -18.23 4.37 10.32
N ARG A 323 -19.06 3.36 10.61
CA ARG A 323 -19.14 2.68 11.90
C ARG A 323 -17.78 2.09 12.32
N THR A 324 -17.20 1.24 11.46
CA THR A 324 -15.95 0.53 11.77
C THR A 324 -14.76 1.47 11.93
N TRP A 325 -14.49 2.37 10.98
CA TRP A 325 -13.37 3.32 11.10
C TRP A 325 -13.49 4.25 12.31
N ALA A 326 -14.72 4.64 12.71
CA ALA A 326 -14.93 5.40 13.94
C ALA A 326 -14.61 4.56 15.19
N TYR A 327 -15.06 3.30 15.23
CA TYR A 327 -14.77 2.37 16.32
C TYR A 327 -13.28 2.04 16.43
N GLU A 328 -12.60 1.83 15.32
CA GLU A 328 -11.15 1.61 15.24
C GLU A 328 -10.37 2.84 15.67
N THR A 329 -10.83 4.05 15.33
CA THR A 329 -10.28 5.29 15.89
C THR A 329 -10.38 5.29 17.43
N GLY A 330 -11.50 4.81 17.98
CA GLY A 330 -11.69 4.57 19.42
C GLY A 330 -10.69 3.57 20.00
N VAL A 331 -10.54 2.40 19.37
CA VAL A 331 -9.54 1.38 19.73
C VAL A 331 -8.13 1.96 19.72
N LEU A 332 -7.76 2.78 18.73
CA LEU A 332 -6.45 3.41 18.61
C LEU A 332 -6.19 4.43 19.72
N VAL A 333 -7.14 5.34 20.03
CA VAL A 333 -7.00 6.29 21.15
C VAL A 333 -7.21 5.65 22.53
N GLY A 334 -7.66 4.39 22.61
CA GLY A 334 -7.96 3.72 23.87
C GLY A 334 -9.24 4.23 24.55
N GLN A 335 -10.27 4.52 23.75
CA GLN A 335 -11.61 4.85 24.23
C GLN A 335 -12.58 3.70 23.95
N ASP A 336 -13.22 3.20 25.00
CA ASP A 336 -14.44 2.40 24.86
C ASP A 336 -15.59 3.29 24.36
N MET A 337 -16.44 2.75 23.49
CA MET A 337 -17.44 3.52 22.74
C MET A 337 -18.84 2.93 22.93
N GLU A 338 -19.78 3.79 23.33
CA GLU A 338 -21.18 3.41 23.48
C GLU A 338 -21.75 2.89 22.16
N ARG A 339 -22.41 1.73 22.21
CA ARG A 339 -22.96 1.06 21.01
C ARG A 339 -24.20 1.75 20.44
N THR A 340 -24.78 2.70 21.16
CA THR A 340 -25.79 3.65 20.63
C THR A 340 -25.08 4.79 19.90
N LEU A 341 -25.50 5.16 18.69
CA LEU A 341 -24.88 6.28 17.98
C LEU A 341 -25.26 7.63 18.62
N PRO A 342 -24.31 8.58 18.73
CA PRO A 342 -24.63 9.96 19.01
C PRO A 342 -25.30 10.62 17.81
N TYR A 343 -26.20 11.57 18.08
CA TYR A 343 -26.84 12.36 17.04
C TYR A 343 -25.79 13.12 16.21
N ASN A 344 -25.94 13.09 14.90
CA ASN A 344 -24.99 13.65 13.93
C ASN A 344 -25.71 14.11 12.65
N GLU A 345 -25.03 14.85 11.78
CA GLU A 345 -25.59 15.40 10.53
C GLU A 345 -26.15 14.30 9.60
N TYR A 346 -25.60 13.08 9.67
CA TYR A 346 -25.96 11.93 8.83
C TYR A 346 -26.74 10.85 9.62
N TYR A 347 -27.35 11.19 10.77
CA TYR A 347 -27.94 10.21 11.68
C TYR A 347 -28.94 9.25 11.01
N GLU A 348 -29.67 9.74 10.01
CA GLU A 348 -30.64 8.98 9.22
C GLU A 348 -30.02 7.87 8.35
N TYR A 349 -28.73 7.97 7.97
CA TYR A 349 -27.99 6.91 7.25
C TYR A 349 -27.80 5.63 8.09
N TYR A 350 -28.03 5.71 9.40
CA TYR A 350 -27.92 4.60 10.34
C TYR A 350 -29.29 4.07 10.82
N ALA A 351 -30.38 4.50 10.18
CA ALA A 351 -31.69 3.90 10.38
C ALA A 351 -31.72 2.44 9.87
N PRO A 352 -32.57 1.56 10.45
CA PRO A 352 -33.54 1.83 11.51
C PRO A 352 -33.00 1.59 12.93
N ASP A 353 -31.78 1.06 13.07
CA ASP A 353 -31.24 0.56 14.33
C ASP A 353 -30.52 1.62 15.17
N PHE A 354 -29.84 2.57 14.51
CA PHE A 354 -29.02 3.62 15.12
C PHE A 354 -27.94 3.11 16.08
N GLU A 355 -27.49 1.86 15.91
CA GLU A 355 -26.34 1.31 16.63
C GLU A 355 -25.03 1.62 15.90
N LEU A 356 -23.90 1.61 16.62
CA LEU A 356 -22.55 1.62 16.05
C LEU A 356 -22.21 0.28 15.39
N ASN A 357 -22.95 -0.79 15.71
CA ASN A 357 -22.54 -2.14 15.39
C ASN A 357 -22.68 -2.50 13.88
N VAL A 358 -21.71 -3.24 13.35
CA VAL A 358 -21.83 -3.97 12.08
C VAL A 358 -21.86 -5.46 12.41
N ARG A 359 -23.04 -6.07 12.29
CA ARG A 359 -23.30 -7.46 12.70
C ARG A 359 -22.93 -8.44 11.59
N SER A 360 -22.38 -9.59 11.96
CA SER A 360 -22.24 -10.74 11.06
C SER A 360 -23.61 -11.26 10.60
N SER A 361 -23.66 -11.79 9.38
CA SER A 361 -24.84 -12.36 8.74
C SER A 361 -24.89 -13.88 8.90
N ASN A 362 -25.99 -14.50 8.45
CA ASN A 362 -26.14 -15.96 8.39
C ASN A 362 -25.52 -16.61 7.14
N MET A 363 -24.55 -15.95 6.49
CA MET A 363 -23.77 -16.50 5.37
C MET A 363 -22.96 -17.73 5.81
N GLU A 364 -22.90 -18.75 4.95
CA GLU A 364 -22.11 -19.96 5.19
C GLU A 364 -20.60 -19.70 4.97
N ASN A 365 -19.78 -20.10 5.94
CA ASN A 365 -18.33 -19.95 5.86
C ASN A 365 -17.70 -21.06 5.02
N SER A 366 -17.21 -20.73 3.83
CA SER A 366 -16.59 -21.68 2.89
C SER A 366 -15.14 -22.07 3.25
N ASN A 367 -14.61 -21.54 4.35
CA ASN A 367 -13.26 -21.81 4.86
C ASN A 367 -13.32 -22.90 5.94
N SER A 368 -13.13 -24.17 5.54
CA SER A 368 -13.04 -25.26 6.52
C SER A 368 -11.80 -25.11 7.41
N ARG A 369 -11.86 -25.66 8.62
CA ARG A 369 -10.74 -25.59 9.57
C ARG A 369 -9.45 -26.20 8.99
N GLU A 370 -9.58 -27.31 8.28
CA GLU A 370 -8.47 -28.04 7.65
C GLU A 370 -7.85 -27.26 6.49
N TYR A 371 -8.65 -26.45 5.79
CA TYR A 371 -8.18 -25.52 4.75
C TYR A 371 -7.34 -24.40 5.37
N LEU A 372 -7.85 -23.76 6.44
CA LEU A 372 -7.14 -22.71 7.16
C LEU A 372 -5.86 -23.22 7.84
N GLU A 373 -5.93 -24.32 8.60
CA GLU A 373 -4.75 -24.91 9.26
C GLU A 373 -3.65 -25.28 8.25
N LYS A 374 -4.01 -25.74 7.05
CA LYS A 374 -3.06 -26.04 5.97
C LYS A 374 -2.40 -24.78 5.39
N ILE A 375 -3.14 -23.69 5.20
CA ILE A 375 -2.58 -22.42 4.71
C ILE A 375 -1.69 -21.79 5.78
N THR A 376 -2.16 -21.72 7.03
CA THR A 376 -1.38 -21.20 8.17
C THR A 376 -0.06 -21.98 8.35
N ALA A 377 -0.06 -23.31 8.19
CA ALA A 377 1.17 -24.11 8.23
C ALA A 377 2.15 -23.71 7.11
N ALA A 378 1.68 -23.62 5.87
CA ALA A 378 2.52 -23.23 4.72
C ALA A 378 3.07 -21.80 4.83
N VAL A 379 2.26 -20.85 5.34
CA VAL A 379 2.67 -19.47 5.62
C VAL A 379 3.76 -19.43 6.69
N ILE A 380 3.60 -20.16 7.80
CA ILE A 380 4.59 -20.22 8.87
C ILE A 380 5.87 -20.93 8.41
N ASP A 381 5.77 -21.97 7.58
CA ASP A 381 6.94 -22.64 6.98
C ASP A 381 7.69 -21.73 5.99
N ASN A 382 6.99 -20.86 5.25
CA ASN A 382 7.61 -19.81 4.44
C ASN A 382 8.32 -18.76 5.32
N LEU A 383 7.68 -18.26 6.37
CA LEU A 383 8.23 -17.25 7.30
C LEU A 383 9.48 -17.71 8.05
N ARG A 384 9.67 -19.02 8.26
CA ARG A 384 10.92 -19.55 8.86
C ARG A 384 12.17 -19.23 8.03
N ASN A 385 12.02 -18.92 6.73
CA ASN A 385 13.14 -18.60 5.84
C ASN A 385 13.56 -17.12 5.89
N THR A 386 12.75 -16.22 6.48
CA THR A 386 13.12 -14.80 6.70
C THR A 386 13.71 -14.55 8.09
N GLY A 387 13.74 -15.56 8.96
CA GLY A 387 14.32 -15.46 10.29
C GLY A 387 15.82 -15.11 10.27
N PRO A 388 16.33 -14.33 11.24
CA PRO A 388 17.74 -13.92 11.26
C PRO A 388 18.70 -15.12 11.23
N ALA A 389 19.68 -15.09 10.33
CA ALA A 389 20.72 -16.12 10.26
C ALA A 389 21.49 -16.19 11.58
N PRO A 390 21.63 -17.36 12.24
CA PRO A 390 22.05 -17.49 13.65
C PRO A 390 23.55 -17.22 13.92
N SER A 391 24.22 -16.49 13.03
CA SER A 391 25.65 -16.14 13.10
C SER A 391 25.97 -14.72 12.64
N VAL A 392 25.03 -13.99 12.04
CA VAL A 392 25.27 -12.60 11.58
C VAL A 392 24.72 -11.64 12.63
N GLN A 393 25.60 -11.16 13.51
CA GLN A 393 25.29 -9.97 14.30
C GLN A 393 25.10 -8.79 13.36
N LEU A 394 23.96 -8.10 13.49
CA LEU A 394 23.75 -6.77 12.92
C LEU A 394 24.73 -5.80 13.60
N GLN A 395 25.94 -5.69 13.04
CA GLN A 395 26.83 -4.58 13.34
C GLN A 395 26.14 -3.30 12.84
N ASP A 396 25.72 -2.46 13.77
CA ASP A 396 25.21 -1.14 13.44
C ASP A 396 26.39 -0.31 12.92
N VAL A 397 26.47 -0.17 11.60
CA VAL A 397 27.56 0.58 10.93
C VAL A 397 27.56 2.00 11.52
N PRO A 398 28.65 2.43 12.19
CA PRO A 398 28.68 3.73 12.82
C PRO A 398 28.35 4.83 11.81
N ARG A 399 27.50 5.78 12.19
CA ARG A 399 27.24 7.01 11.43
C ARG A 399 28.39 8.02 11.54
N LYS A 400 29.61 7.50 11.49
CA LYS A 400 30.92 8.17 11.51
C LYS A 400 31.87 7.32 10.66
N PRO A 401 32.80 7.92 9.89
CA PRO A 401 33.82 7.15 9.15
C PRO A 401 34.53 6.15 10.07
N PHE A 402 34.55 4.87 9.68
CA PHE A 402 35.03 3.79 10.54
C PHE A 402 36.54 3.61 10.36
N GLY A 403 37.33 4.45 11.02
CA GLY A 403 38.80 4.37 10.97
C GLY A 403 39.45 5.13 9.82
N GLY A 404 38.72 6.00 9.13
CA GLY A 404 39.34 7.08 8.37
C GLY A 404 39.97 8.08 9.32
N MET A 405 41.14 8.61 8.96
CA MET A 405 41.76 9.76 9.62
C MET A 405 40.86 10.99 9.50
N THR A 406 41.00 11.93 10.43
CA THR A 406 40.42 13.27 10.25
C THR A 406 41.19 14.04 9.18
N ASP A 407 40.53 15.02 8.55
CA ASP A 407 41.12 15.91 7.54
C ASP A 407 42.41 16.60 8.05
N GLU A 408 42.51 16.83 9.37
CA GLU A 408 43.69 17.37 10.05
C GLU A 408 44.81 16.31 10.19
N GLU A 409 44.48 15.06 10.54
CA GLU A 409 45.45 13.94 10.62
C GLU A 409 45.97 13.49 9.24
N GLU A 410 45.14 13.58 8.19
CA GLU A 410 45.57 13.31 6.82
C GLU A 410 46.54 14.39 6.31
N ALA A 411 46.25 15.67 6.60
CA ALA A 411 47.14 16.77 6.28
C ALA A 411 48.50 16.69 7.02
N GLU A 412 48.50 16.33 8.31
CA GLU A 412 49.76 16.09 9.05
C GLU A 412 50.61 14.95 8.45
N LEU A 413 49.98 13.95 7.81
CA LEU A 413 50.70 12.83 7.16
C LEU A 413 51.21 13.17 5.76
N ASP A 414 50.47 13.93 4.96
CA ASP A 414 50.97 14.44 3.67
C ASP A 414 52.14 15.42 3.87
N ASP A 415 52.05 16.33 4.87
CA ASP A 415 53.18 17.21 5.26
C ASP A 415 54.41 16.39 5.69
N LEU A 416 54.24 15.31 6.46
CA LEU A 416 55.34 14.46 6.92
C LEU A 416 56.02 13.67 5.79
N ASP A 417 55.27 13.12 4.82
CA ASP A 417 55.90 12.47 3.66
C ASP A 417 56.66 13.48 2.80
N GLU A 418 56.10 14.67 2.54
CA GLU A 418 56.83 15.72 1.84
C GLU A 418 58.11 16.14 2.57
N ASP A 419 58.11 16.11 3.91
CA ASP A 419 59.30 16.46 4.70
C ASP A 419 60.36 15.33 4.74
N GLU A 420 59.98 14.05 4.68
CA GLU A 420 60.93 12.92 4.61
C GLU A 420 61.41 12.59 3.18
N ASN A 421 60.53 12.65 2.16
CA ASN A 421 60.76 12.14 0.81
C ASN A 421 61.08 13.21 -0.25
N LYS A 422 61.68 14.35 0.15
CA LYS A 422 61.95 15.55 -0.67
C LYS A 422 62.57 15.35 -2.08
N ASP A 423 63.32 14.27 -2.32
CA ASP A 423 63.93 13.97 -3.63
C ASP A 423 63.07 13.05 -4.52
N VAL A 424 61.94 12.54 -4.02
CA VAL A 424 61.05 11.58 -4.71
C VAL A 424 59.91 12.33 -5.40
N ARG A 425 59.87 12.28 -6.74
CA ARG A 425 58.87 13.04 -7.52
C ARG A 425 57.43 12.56 -7.36
N MET A 426 57.22 11.30 -6.95
CA MET A 426 55.91 10.68 -6.72
C MET A 426 56.11 9.52 -5.74
N ASN A 427 55.62 9.67 -4.51
CA ASN A 427 55.70 8.64 -3.46
C ASN A 427 54.56 7.59 -3.62
N GLU A 428 54.60 6.52 -2.84
CA GLU A 428 53.64 5.40 -2.91
C GLU A 428 52.22 5.82 -2.43
N HIS A 429 52.12 6.61 -1.37
CA HIS A 429 50.84 7.18 -0.88
C HIS A 429 50.16 8.08 -1.91
N ARG A 430 50.93 8.88 -2.68
CA ARG A 430 50.46 9.69 -3.82
C ARG A 430 50.10 8.85 -5.05
N TRP A 431 50.62 7.64 -5.21
CA TRP A 431 50.11 6.69 -6.20
C TRP A 431 48.74 6.17 -5.78
N ASP A 432 48.60 5.73 -4.52
CA ASP A 432 47.34 5.23 -3.97
C ASP A 432 46.23 6.30 -3.96
N LYS A 433 46.57 7.56 -3.63
CA LYS A 433 45.67 8.73 -3.69
C LYS A 433 45.22 9.12 -5.11
N HIS A 434 45.82 8.51 -6.15
CA HIS A 434 45.40 8.61 -7.55
C HIS A 434 44.65 7.35 -8.07
N VAL A 435 44.36 6.36 -7.23
CA VAL A 435 43.58 5.18 -7.63
C VAL A 435 42.08 5.48 -7.57
N GLU A 436 41.56 6.09 -8.64
CA GLU A 436 40.12 6.32 -8.81
C GLU A 436 39.33 5.01 -8.76
N ASN A 437 38.34 4.95 -7.87
CA ASN A 437 37.39 3.85 -7.80
C ASN A 437 36.34 3.99 -8.91
N GLY A 438 36.47 3.19 -9.97
CA GLY A 438 35.59 3.22 -11.16
C GLY A 438 34.10 2.88 -10.95
N ALA A 439 33.61 2.88 -9.71
CA ALA A 439 32.20 2.80 -9.34
C ALA A 439 31.63 4.13 -8.80
N GLU A 440 32.47 5.14 -8.53
CA GLU A 440 32.07 6.44 -7.97
C GLU A 440 32.00 7.51 -9.07
N PHE A 441 30.91 8.28 -9.07
CA PHE A 441 30.68 9.40 -10.00
C PHE A 441 30.84 10.72 -9.26
N ASP A 442 32.08 11.18 -9.10
CA ASP A 442 32.38 12.53 -8.62
C ASP A 442 32.30 13.54 -9.78
N PRO A 443 31.73 14.75 -9.60
CA PRO A 443 31.90 15.85 -10.56
C PRO A 443 33.38 16.19 -10.79
N SER A 444 33.84 16.08 -12.04
CA SER A 444 35.23 16.25 -12.43
C SER A 444 35.82 17.64 -12.13
N ASP A 445 37.08 17.65 -11.69
CA ASP A 445 37.96 18.79 -11.36
C ASP A 445 37.91 20.01 -12.32
N ASP A 446 37.62 19.78 -13.60
CA ASP A 446 37.45 20.82 -14.63
C ASP A 446 36.45 21.92 -14.22
N ASP A 447 35.38 21.58 -13.47
CA ASP A 447 34.35 22.54 -13.05
C ASP A 447 34.80 23.46 -11.89
N GLU A 448 35.76 23.01 -11.06
CA GLU A 448 36.43 23.82 -10.02
C GLU A 448 37.45 24.77 -10.68
N GLN A 449 38.29 24.23 -11.57
CA GLN A 449 39.33 25.03 -12.24
C GLN A 449 38.74 26.05 -13.24
N ALA A 450 37.57 25.79 -13.83
CA ALA A 450 36.82 26.77 -14.59
C ALA A 450 36.30 27.94 -13.73
N ARG A 451 35.88 27.69 -12.48
CA ARG A 451 35.45 28.72 -11.53
C ARG A 451 36.63 29.57 -11.03
N ALA A 452 37.76 28.94 -10.71
CA ALA A 452 38.98 29.64 -10.29
C ALA A 452 39.48 30.64 -11.36
N ASN A 453 39.29 30.32 -12.64
CA ASN A 453 39.62 31.21 -13.77
C ASN A 453 38.54 32.27 -14.08
N GLY A 454 37.53 32.45 -13.22
CA GLY A 454 36.56 33.55 -13.28
C GLY A 454 35.46 33.42 -14.35
N ALA A 455 35.32 32.26 -14.98
CA ALA A 455 34.38 32.02 -16.08
C ALA A 455 32.92 31.84 -15.59
N THR A 456 32.27 32.94 -15.22
CA THR A 456 30.83 32.92 -14.88
C THR A 456 29.97 32.73 -16.15
N ARG A 457 29.10 31.70 -16.15
CA ARG A 457 28.19 31.41 -17.27
C ARG A 457 27.21 32.57 -17.51
N GLN A 458 27.34 33.27 -18.63
CA GLN A 458 26.33 34.22 -19.10
C GLN A 458 25.25 33.49 -19.92
N SER A 459 23.99 33.94 -19.78
CA SER A 459 22.84 33.22 -20.36
C SER A 459 22.76 33.31 -21.90
N SER A 460 22.25 32.23 -22.48
CA SER A 460 22.17 31.90 -23.91
C SER A 460 21.77 33.01 -24.89
N ASN A 461 22.43 33.06 -26.06
CA ASN A 461 21.78 33.61 -27.27
C ASN A 461 22.20 32.96 -28.61
N LYS A 462 21.63 31.76 -28.86
CA LYS A 462 21.07 31.24 -30.13
C LYS A 462 21.84 31.37 -31.48
N ARG A 463 21.90 30.21 -32.17
CA ARG A 463 22.09 29.91 -33.63
C ARG A 463 23.51 29.53 -34.08
N THR A 464 23.78 28.27 -34.48
CA THR A 464 23.58 27.63 -35.81
C THR A 464 24.25 28.28 -37.03
N PHE A 465 25.24 27.56 -37.59
CA PHE A 465 25.34 27.33 -39.04
C PHE A 465 26.02 25.98 -39.35
N THR A 466 25.76 25.41 -40.53
CA THR A 466 26.28 24.11 -41.01
C THR A 466 26.94 24.27 -42.39
N ASP A 467 27.94 23.44 -42.70
CA ASP A 467 28.64 23.38 -44.00
C ASP A 467 29.53 24.64 -44.27
N PHE A 468 30.64 24.59 -45.03
CA PHE A 468 30.77 23.96 -46.36
C PHE A 468 32.05 23.13 -46.60
N ARG A 469 31.97 22.25 -47.60
CA ARG A 469 32.92 21.20 -48.01
C ARG A 469 33.55 21.45 -49.41
N LYS A 470 34.52 20.60 -49.80
CA LYS A 470 35.12 20.40 -51.17
C LYS A 470 36.06 21.55 -51.64
N ASP A 471 37.00 21.40 -52.60
CA ASP A 471 37.49 20.30 -53.49
C ASP A 471 38.93 20.67 -53.99
N SER A 472 39.76 19.89 -54.72
CA SER A 472 39.77 18.47 -55.22
C SER A 472 41.19 18.08 -55.73
N GLU A 473 41.46 16.77 -55.85
CA GLU A 473 42.35 16.04 -56.82
C GLU A 473 43.71 16.62 -57.31
N ASP A 474 44.78 15.83 -57.03
CA ASP A 474 46.01 15.48 -57.81
C ASP A 474 46.96 16.48 -58.56
N GLU A 475 48.25 16.08 -58.53
CA GLU A 475 49.46 16.43 -59.33
C GLU A 475 50.09 17.85 -59.43
N ASP A 476 51.30 17.94 -58.82
CA ASP A 476 52.60 18.43 -59.35
C ASP A 476 53.01 19.94 -59.48
N THR A 477 54.27 20.21 -59.04
CA THR A 477 55.20 21.34 -59.32
C THR A 477 54.96 22.82 -58.89
N ARG A 478 55.97 23.33 -58.14
CA ARG A 478 56.73 24.62 -58.29
C ARG A 478 56.16 26.01 -57.85
N ARG A 479 56.65 26.43 -56.66
CA ARG A 479 57.56 27.59 -56.39
C ARG A 479 57.06 29.08 -56.50
N SER A 480 57.44 29.88 -55.48
CA SER A 480 57.70 31.36 -55.44
C SER A 480 56.51 32.34 -55.58
N THR A 481 56.47 33.56 -55.00
CA THR A 481 57.13 34.26 -53.83
C THR A 481 56.49 35.66 -53.63
N GLU A 482 56.50 36.22 -52.40
CA GLU A 482 56.44 37.69 -52.07
C GLU A 482 55.16 38.51 -52.43
N ALA A 483 54.88 39.73 -51.92
CA ALA A 483 55.08 40.38 -50.59
C ALA A 483 54.38 41.79 -50.49
N ALA A 484 53.94 42.19 -49.28
CA ALA A 484 53.76 43.58 -48.75
C ALA A 484 52.75 44.57 -49.47
N ASP A 485 52.35 45.77 -48.97
CA ASP A 485 52.54 46.50 -47.69
C ASP A 485 51.46 47.61 -47.45
N GLY A 486 51.22 48.02 -46.18
CA GLY A 486 50.88 49.39 -45.72
C GLY A 486 49.50 50.07 -45.96
N LYS A 487 49.09 51.17 -45.26
CA LYS A 487 49.54 51.77 -43.96
C LYS A 487 48.69 52.99 -43.47
N VAL A 488 48.35 53.07 -42.16
CA VAL A 488 47.98 54.24 -41.26
C VAL A 488 46.87 55.28 -41.67
N VAL A 489 46.28 56.18 -40.83
CA VAL A 489 46.43 56.64 -39.40
C VAL A 489 45.07 57.13 -38.78
N GLU A 490 44.93 57.06 -37.42
CA GLU A 490 44.39 58.03 -36.39
C GLU A 490 43.21 59.04 -36.66
N ALA A 491 42.43 59.57 -35.67
CA ALA A 491 42.39 59.49 -34.18
C ALA A 491 41.10 60.11 -33.51
N HIS A 492 40.80 59.72 -32.25
CA HIS A 492 40.15 60.45 -31.09
C HIS A 492 38.80 61.24 -31.21
N ALA A 493 37.94 61.44 -30.18
CA ALA A 493 37.73 60.92 -28.79
C ALA A 493 36.36 61.39 -28.18
N GLU A 494 35.94 60.84 -27.01
CA GLU A 494 34.99 61.42 -25.97
C GLU A 494 33.48 61.65 -26.37
N ASP A 495 32.45 61.79 -25.50
CA ASP A 495 32.00 61.20 -24.19
C ASP A 495 30.50 61.66 -23.93
N GLY A 496 29.67 61.31 -22.92
CA GLY A 496 29.73 60.40 -21.75
C GLY A 496 28.55 60.60 -20.73
N HIS A 497 28.17 59.58 -19.95
CA HIS A 497 27.34 59.53 -18.69
C HIS A 497 25.78 59.76 -18.64
N ASP A 498 25.21 59.54 -17.45
CA ASP A 498 23.80 59.15 -17.09
C ASP A 498 23.26 60.01 -15.89
N VAL A 499 22.21 59.75 -15.05
CA VAL A 499 21.19 58.69 -14.71
C VAL A 499 19.99 59.39 -13.97
N ASN A 500 18.83 58.72 -13.71
CA ASN A 500 18.08 58.72 -12.40
C ASN A 500 16.68 58.02 -12.39
N ASP A 501 16.07 57.87 -11.20
CA ASP A 501 14.95 56.96 -10.81
C ASP A 501 13.92 57.64 -9.85
N ASP A 502 13.03 56.84 -9.22
CA ASP A 502 12.17 57.02 -8.02
C ASP A 502 10.63 57.28 -8.13
N THR A 503 9.90 56.95 -7.04
CA THR A 503 8.44 56.65 -6.96
C THR A 503 7.73 57.28 -5.71
N ILE A 504 6.36 57.29 -5.61
CA ILE A 504 5.54 57.10 -4.35
C ILE A 504 3.98 57.32 -4.48
N GLU A 505 3.22 56.35 -3.92
CA GLU A 505 1.90 56.35 -3.19
C GLU A 505 0.55 56.97 -3.74
N ASP A 506 -0.47 57.04 -2.86
CA ASP A 506 -1.90 56.62 -3.05
C ASP A 506 -2.93 57.57 -2.33
N ILE A 507 -4.26 57.42 -2.53
CA ILE A 507 -5.44 57.72 -1.62
C ILE A 507 -6.84 57.84 -2.32
N GLY A 508 -7.84 57.08 -1.85
CA GLY A 508 -9.06 57.64 -1.21
C GLY A 508 -10.41 57.91 -1.94
N SER A 509 -11.23 56.86 -2.16
CA SER A 509 -12.70 56.71 -1.87
C SER A 509 -13.72 57.90 -1.84
N THR A 510 -14.93 57.70 -2.42
CA THR A 510 -16.25 58.06 -1.80
C THR A 510 -17.47 57.35 -2.46
N GLU A 511 -18.57 57.16 -1.72
CA GLU A 511 -19.87 56.57 -2.15
C GLU A 511 -21.05 57.56 -1.92
N GLN A 512 -22.26 57.31 -2.50
CA GLN A 512 -23.59 57.46 -1.83
C GLN A 512 -24.83 57.06 -2.67
N ASP A 513 -25.94 56.79 -1.98
CA ASP A 513 -27.16 56.07 -2.41
C ASP A 513 -28.32 56.92 -3.02
N ARG A 514 -29.35 56.23 -3.56
CA ARG A 514 -30.81 56.48 -3.28
C ARG A 514 -31.80 55.52 -3.98
N GLU A 515 -32.94 55.25 -3.30
CA GLU A 515 -34.15 54.57 -3.79
C GLU A 515 -35.43 55.49 -3.66
N PRO A 516 -36.71 55.05 -3.77
CA PRO A 516 -37.39 54.68 -5.03
C PRO A 516 -38.84 55.23 -5.21
N ALA A 517 -39.39 55.17 -6.44
CA ALA A 517 -40.84 55.10 -6.79
C ALA A 517 -41.05 54.82 -8.31
N GLY A 518 -42.15 54.25 -8.83
CA GLY A 518 -43.24 53.49 -8.17
C GLY A 518 -44.68 53.85 -8.60
N ASP A 519 -45.26 53.19 -9.62
CA ASP A 519 -46.73 53.04 -9.85
C ASP A 519 -47.05 51.79 -10.73
N ALA A 520 -48.32 51.40 -10.85
CA ALA A 520 -48.78 50.01 -11.08
C ALA A 520 -49.24 49.62 -12.51
N THR A 521 -49.32 48.29 -12.77
CA THR A 521 -50.62 47.58 -12.99
C THR A 521 -50.51 46.04 -12.84
N GLU A 522 -51.63 45.47 -12.38
CA GLU A 522 -52.07 44.07 -12.10
C GLU A 522 -51.72 43.00 -13.19
N GLU A 523 -51.72 41.67 -12.94
CA GLU A 523 -52.75 40.81 -12.28
C GLU A 523 -52.25 39.81 -11.19
N GLN A 524 -53.20 39.01 -10.68
CA GLN A 524 -53.15 38.10 -9.50
C GLN A 524 -52.83 36.62 -9.92
N ALA A 525 -52.64 35.61 -9.06
CA ALA A 525 -53.07 35.43 -7.67
C ALA A 525 -52.21 34.44 -6.82
N ASP A 526 -52.57 34.35 -5.54
CA ASP A 526 -52.18 33.48 -4.39
C ASP A 526 -51.51 32.10 -4.65
N LYS A 527 -50.45 31.74 -3.89
CA LYS A 527 -50.38 30.87 -2.66
C LYS A 527 -50.73 29.38 -2.92
N GLU A 528 -50.17 28.39 -2.20
CA GLU A 528 -49.77 28.33 -0.78
C GLU A 528 -48.59 27.35 -0.52
N LYS A 529 -48.15 27.17 0.73
CA LYS A 529 -47.12 26.19 1.15
C LYS A 529 -47.75 24.85 1.55
N THR A 530 -47.09 23.73 1.24
CA THR A 530 -46.81 22.61 2.17
C THR A 530 -45.77 21.64 1.61
N ASP A 531 -44.81 21.29 2.46
CA ASP A 531 -44.19 19.98 2.74
C ASP A 531 -44.71 18.74 1.98
N GLY A 532 -43.82 17.77 1.70
CA GLY A 532 -44.20 16.41 1.27
C GLY A 532 -43.05 15.59 0.64
N ASP A 533 -42.73 14.45 1.25
CA ASP A 533 -41.63 13.54 0.87
C ASP A 533 -41.86 12.73 -0.43
N GLY A 534 -40.79 12.10 -0.91
CA GLY A 534 -40.76 11.33 -2.16
C GLY A 534 -40.12 9.94 -2.06
N ASP A 535 -40.29 9.23 -0.94
CA ASP A 535 -40.00 7.79 -0.86
C ASP A 535 -41.28 6.97 -1.08
N VAL A 536 -41.16 5.85 -1.80
CA VAL A 536 -42.29 5.01 -2.23
C VAL A 536 -42.00 3.52 -2.03
N GLY A 537 -42.16 3.08 -0.78
CA GLY A 537 -42.20 1.65 -0.44
C GLY A 537 -43.42 0.97 -1.07
N MET A 538 -43.16 -0.05 -1.90
CA MET A 538 -44.18 -0.97 -2.41
C MET A 538 -44.35 -2.16 -1.45
N ALA A 539 -45.60 -2.54 -1.20
CA ALA A 539 -45.99 -3.72 -0.45
C ALA A 539 -47.05 -4.53 -1.23
N ASP A 540 -47.15 -5.83 -0.95
CA ASP A 540 -47.87 -6.80 -1.78
C ASP A 540 -49.35 -6.48 -2.05
N SER A 541 -49.80 -6.79 -3.27
CA SER A 541 -51.20 -7.09 -3.58
C SER A 541 -51.33 -7.88 -4.88
N ALA A 542 -52.10 -8.98 -4.82
CA ALA A 542 -52.46 -9.83 -5.95
C ALA A 542 -53.78 -10.55 -5.65
N PRO A 543 -54.49 -11.15 -6.64
CA PRO A 543 -54.36 -10.98 -8.09
C PRO A 543 -55.69 -10.54 -8.75
N ALA A 544 -55.63 -10.07 -10.00
CA ALA A 544 -56.81 -9.98 -10.88
C ALA A 544 -56.40 -10.01 -12.37
N GLU A 545 -56.78 -11.06 -13.09
CA GLU A 545 -56.68 -11.15 -14.55
C GLU A 545 -58.03 -11.61 -15.13
N GLU A 546 -58.43 -11.05 -16.28
CA GLU A 546 -59.57 -11.54 -17.09
C GLU A 546 -59.06 -12.08 -18.45
N GLU A 547 -59.78 -13.06 -19.02
CA GLU A 547 -59.35 -13.78 -20.22
C GLU A 547 -59.31 -12.93 -21.51
N ALA A 548 -58.26 -13.08 -22.31
CA ALA A 548 -58.34 -12.96 -23.77
C ALA A 548 -57.45 -14.03 -24.46
N LYS A 549 -58.06 -14.79 -25.37
CA LYS A 549 -57.44 -15.95 -26.06
C LYS A 549 -56.74 -15.52 -27.35
N ILE A 550 -55.74 -16.29 -27.82
CA ILE A 550 -55.85 -17.08 -29.08
C ILE A 550 -54.57 -17.90 -29.42
N LYS A 551 -54.81 -19.19 -29.73
CA LYS A 551 -54.01 -20.17 -30.52
C LYS A 551 -52.64 -20.69 -30.06
N GLU A 552 -52.54 -22.01 -30.17
CA GLU A 552 -51.33 -22.83 -30.32
C GLU A 552 -50.98 -23.00 -31.82
N GLU A 553 -49.72 -23.29 -32.14
CA GLU A 553 -49.31 -24.03 -33.34
C GLU A 553 -47.97 -24.75 -33.04
N GLU A 554 -47.76 -25.96 -33.57
CA GLU A 554 -46.61 -26.83 -33.22
C GLU A 554 -45.34 -26.55 -34.06
N PRO A 555 -44.13 -26.94 -33.60
CA PRO A 555 -42.87 -26.48 -34.19
C PRO A 555 -42.41 -27.28 -35.43
N GLU A 556 -41.90 -26.57 -36.44
CA GLU A 556 -41.08 -27.17 -37.50
C GLU A 556 -39.61 -27.29 -37.09
N THR A 557 -38.94 -28.34 -37.56
CA THR A 557 -37.52 -28.63 -37.33
C THR A 557 -36.69 -28.25 -38.56
N GLU A 558 -35.45 -27.79 -38.39
CA GLU A 558 -34.34 -28.21 -39.27
C GLU A 558 -32.93 -28.06 -38.67
N ASN A 559 -32.17 -29.16 -38.79
CA ASN A 559 -30.74 -29.28 -39.08
C ASN A 559 -29.70 -28.28 -38.50
N ALA A 560 -28.84 -28.82 -37.61
CA ALA A 560 -27.43 -28.43 -37.51
C ALA A 560 -26.54 -29.70 -37.55
N THR A 561 -25.48 -29.71 -38.35
CA THR A 561 -24.66 -30.91 -38.64
C THR A 561 -23.41 -31.04 -37.75
N ALA A 562 -23.05 -32.28 -37.39
CA ALA A 562 -21.83 -32.60 -36.63
C ALA A 562 -20.94 -33.66 -37.35
N PRO A 563 -19.61 -33.68 -37.12
CA PRO A 563 -18.71 -34.71 -37.67
C PRO A 563 -18.39 -35.84 -36.67
N VAL A 564 -18.92 -37.05 -36.94
CA VAL A 564 -18.16 -38.31 -37.22
C VAL A 564 -16.72 -38.41 -36.63
N ALA A 565 -16.27 -39.45 -35.91
CA ALA A 565 -16.81 -40.74 -35.39
C ALA A 565 -15.78 -41.32 -34.33
N ALA A 566 -15.81 -42.54 -33.76
CA ALA A 566 -16.42 -43.83 -34.18
C ALA A 566 -16.50 -44.92 -33.07
N ALA A 567 -17.40 -45.89 -33.29
CA ALA A 567 -17.37 -47.33 -32.93
C ALA A 567 -17.29 -47.79 -31.44
N ALA A 568 -17.86 -48.95 -31.03
CA ALA A 568 -18.94 -49.81 -31.57
C ALA A 568 -19.31 -50.95 -30.57
N THR A 569 -20.59 -51.40 -30.55
CA THR A 569 -21.11 -52.74 -30.11
C THR A 569 -20.85 -53.25 -28.67
N ALA A 570 -21.70 -54.09 -28.03
CA ALA A 570 -23.12 -54.47 -28.17
C ALA A 570 -23.57 -55.35 -26.96
N GLU A 571 -24.90 -55.42 -26.69
CA GLU A 571 -25.65 -56.54 -26.04
C GLU A 571 -25.27 -56.99 -24.58
N ASP A 572 -26.14 -57.52 -23.69
CA ASP A 572 -27.59 -57.86 -23.73
C ASP A 572 -28.25 -57.86 -22.30
N SER A 573 -29.56 -58.13 -22.26
CA SER A 573 -30.57 -58.56 -21.25
C SER A 573 -30.14 -59.43 -20.02
N GLU A 574 -30.95 -59.71 -18.95
CA GLU A 574 -32.35 -59.36 -18.58
C GLU A 574 -32.68 -59.43 -17.04
N LYS A 575 -33.95 -59.07 -16.73
CA LYS A 575 -34.85 -59.19 -15.54
C LYS A 575 -34.97 -60.58 -14.82
N PRO A 576 -35.83 -60.78 -13.76
CA PRO A 576 -36.34 -59.89 -12.68
C PRO A 576 -36.59 -60.55 -11.26
N ALA A 577 -37.00 -59.71 -10.28
CA ALA A 577 -38.02 -59.92 -9.20
C ALA A 577 -37.96 -61.08 -8.15
N ASP A 578 -38.23 -60.75 -6.87
CA ASP A 578 -39.55 -60.99 -6.22
C ASP A 578 -39.77 -60.09 -4.95
N ASP A 579 -40.86 -60.28 -4.18
CA ASP A 579 -41.64 -59.21 -3.49
C ASP A 579 -41.96 -59.42 -1.96
N GLN A 580 -42.78 -58.52 -1.37
CA GLN A 580 -43.51 -58.51 -0.06
C GLN A 580 -42.83 -57.75 1.12
N ALA A 581 -43.40 -56.83 1.93
CA ALA A 581 -44.76 -56.41 2.42
C ALA A 581 -44.97 -56.72 3.95
N ALA A 582 -45.72 -56.00 4.81
CA ALA A 582 -46.27 -54.62 4.86
C ALA A 582 -46.92 -54.28 6.26
N LYS A 583 -47.37 -53.01 6.49
CA LYS A 583 -48.41 -52.48 7.45
C LYS A 583 -48.10 -52.08 8.93
N LYS A 584 -48.16 -50.74 9.17
CA LYS A 584 -49.06 -49.92 10.05
C LYS A 584 -49.16 -49.99 11.61
N THR A 585 -49.34 -48.77 12.17
CA THR A 585 -50.17 -48.27 13.33
C THR A 585 -49.68 -48.26 14.79
N GLN A 586 -49.61 -47.05 15.39
CA GLN A 586 -50.16 -46.53 16.70
C GLN A 586 -49.91 -47.32 18.03
N THR A 587 -49.79 -46.71 19.24
CA THR A 587 -49.97 -45.31 19.75
C THR A 587 -49.19 -45.07 21.08
N ASP A 588 -49.30 -43.84 21.63
CA ASP A 588 -49.20 -43.44 23.05
C ASP A 588 -47.83 -43.09 23.72
N ALA A 589 -47.93 -42.28 24.77
CA ALA A 589 -46.89 -41.61 25.58
C ALA A 589 -47.18 -41.89 27.10
N PRO A 590 -46.75 -41.15 28.16
CA PRO A 590 -46.00 -39.87 28.24
C PRO A 590 -44.96 -39.75 29.39
N ASN A 591 -44.53 -38.50 29.68
CA ASN A 591 -43.98 -37.98 30.96
C ASN A 591 -42.59 -38.46 31.48
N ASP A 592 -41.85 -37.70 32.32
CA ASP A 592 -41.69 -36.23 32.47
C ASP A 592 -40.49 -35.91 33.42
N THR A 593 -39.96 -34.68 33.37
CA THR A 593 -39.09 -33.99 34.39
C THR A 593 -37.90 -34.70 35.05
N GLU A 594 -36.70 -34.08 35.00
CA GLU A 594 -35.61 -34.36 35.96
C GLU A 594 -34.77 -33.10 36.32
N LYS A 595 -34.43 -32.96 37.62
CA LYS A 595 -33.51 -31.97 38.26
C LYS A 595 -33.50 -32.23 39.79
N PRO A 596 -32.51 -31.74 40.60
CA PRO A 596 -31.14 -31.29 40.28
C PRO A 596 -30.02 -31.81 41.24
N ALA A 597 -28.75 -31.63 40.85
CA ALA A 597 -27.53 -31.34 41.62
C ALA A 597 -27.27 -31.90 43.06
N SER A 598 -26.05 -32.45 43.29
CA SER A 598 -25.05 -31.90 44.25
C SER A 598 -23.69 -32.66 44.34
N GLU A 599 -22.71 -31.95 44.91
CA GLU A 599 -21.27 -32.16 45.18
C GLU A 599 -20.75 -33.50 45.77
N ALA A 600 -19.43 -33.79 45.62
CA ALA A 600 -18.44 -34.01 46.72
C ALA A 600 -17.25 -34.98 46.43
N GLU A 601 -16.08 -34.66 47.01
CA GLU A 601 -14.73 -35.24 46.87
C GLU A 601 -14.51 -36.74 47.26
N LYS A 602 -13.42 -37.39 46.75
CA LYS A 602 -12.22 -37.76 47.56
C LYS A 602 -11.04 -38.51 46.88
N LYS A 603 -9.84 -37.97 47.12
CA LYS A 603 -8.50 -38.57 47.38
C LYS A 603 -8.19 -40.05 47.07
N SER A 604 -7.06 -40.27 46.38
CA SER A 604 -6.08 -41.34 46.65
C SER A 604 -4.64 -40.80 46.44
N GLU A 605 -3.57 -41.54 46.78
CA GLU A 605 -2.25 -40.92 47.05
C GLU A 605 -1.02 -41.84 46.81
N LYS A 606 0.04 -41.31 46.17
CA LYS A 606 1.48 -41.74 46.09
C LYS A 606 1.89 -43.10 45.46
N ALA A 607 2.96 -43.03 44.66
CA ALA A 607 4.17 -43.87 44.79
C ALA A 607 5.39 -43.20 44.11
N GLU A 608 6.61 -43.41 44.63
CA GLU A 608 7.89 -42.93 44.04
C GLU A 608 8.78 -44.12 43.66
N THR A 609 9.62 -44.00 42.61
CA THR A 609 10.96 -44.62 42.41
C THR A 609 11.42 -44.42 40.94
N LYS A 610 12.70 -44.57 40.56
CA LYS A 610 13.96 -43.98 41.06
C LYS A 610 15.11 -44.36 40.09
N ASP A 611 16.04 -43.43 39.84
CA ASP A 611 17.46 -43.62 39.46
C ASP A 611 17.89 -44.27 38.11
N LYS A 612 19.00 -43.70 37.60
CA LYS A 612 20.00 -44.17 36.60
C LYS A 612 19.64 -44.07 35.11
N GLU A 613 20.43 -43.38 34.28
CA GLU A 613 21.90 -43.39 34.02
C GLU A 613 22.38 -44.62 33.24
N GLU A 614 22.79 -44.41 31.99
CA GLU A 614 24.12 -44.84 31.53
C GLU A 614 24.61 -43.98 30.36
N GLN A 615 25.92 -43.74 30.29
CA GLN A 615 26.61 -43.13 29.15
C GLN A 615 27.42 -44.22 28.45
N SER A 616 27.56 -44.13 27.13
CA SER A 616 28.71 -44.74 26.45
C SER A 616 29.11 -43.93 25.23
N ALA A 617 30.42 -43.87 25.00
CA ALA A 617 31.05 -43.32 23.82
C ALA A 617 32.27 -44.20 23.52
N ASP A 618 32.49 -44.52 22.24
CA ASP A 618 33.74 -45.04 21.64
C ASP A 618 33.47 -45.33 20.15
N ALA A 619 34.44 -45.56 19.26
CA ALA A 619 35.74 -44.91 19.03
C ALA A 619 36.43 -45.59 17.81
N MET A 620 37.13 -44.80 16.99
CA MET A 620 38.29 -45.14 16.12
C MET A 620 38.26 -46.36 15.16
N ASP A 621 38.54 -46.08 13.88
CA ASP A 621 39.63 -46.62 13.03
C ASP A 621 39.29 -46.29 11.55
N LEU A 622 40.11 -45.67 10.69
CA LEU A 622 41.53 -45.76 10.28
C LEU A 622 41.76 -46.58 8.99
N ASP A 623 42.83 -46.21 8.27
CA ASP A 623 43.28 -46.66 6.93
C ASP A 623 42.38 -46.32 5.71
N GLY A 624 42.92 -45.97 4.52
CA GLY A 624 44.32 -45.67 4.18
C GLY A 624 44.60 -45.36 2.69
N ASP A 625 45.48 -44.39 2.45
CA ASP A 625 46.56 -44.30 1.42
C ASP A 625 46.31 -44.45 -0.12
N LYS A 626 46.87 -43.48 -0.87
CA LYS A 626 47.54 -43.55 -2.21
C LYS A 626 46.84 -43.40 -3.58
N ASP A 627 47.47 -42.49 -4.36
CA ASP A 627 47.85 -42.49 -5.80
C ASP A 627 46.75 -42.64 -6.89
N LYS A 628 46.71 -41.83 -7.96
CA LYS A 628 47.83 -41.36 -8.83
C LYS A 628 47.57 -40.06 -9.61
N GLU A 629 48.66 -39.45 -10.08
CA GLU A 629 48.75 -38.50 -11.20
C GLU A 629 48.95 -39.23 -12.56
N ASP A 630 48.71 -38.54 -13.69
CA ASP A 630 49.42 -38.63 -15.01
C ASP A 630 48.54 -37.90 -16.08
N GLU A 631 48.73 -36.61 -16.39
CA GLU A 631 49.68 -35.93 -17.32
C GLU A 631 49.34 -35.99 -18.85
N ALA A 632 49.68 -34.87 -19.53
CA ALA A 632 50.08 -34.75 -20.94
C ALA A 632 49.06 -34.61 -22.13
N LYS A 633 48.82 -33.33 -22.49
CA LYS A 633 49.26 -32.67 -23.75
C LYS A 633 48.56 -32.89 -25.13
N ASP A 634 47.96 -31.78 -25.59
CA ASP A 634 48.23 -31.05 -26.86
C ASP A 634 47.55 -31.34 -28.23
N ALA A 635 47.41 -30.21 -28.95
CA ALA A 635 47.42 -29.98 -30.40
C ALA A 635 46.22 -30.40 -31.32
N LYS A 636 45.33 -29.41 -31.57
CA LYS A 636 45.03 -28.76 -32.89
C LYS A 636 44.52 -29.58 -34.11
N PRO A 637 43.99 -28.94 -35.19
CA PRO A 637 43.28 -27.64 -35.28
C PRO A 637 42.00 -27.67 -36.18
N SER A 638 41.27 -26.55 -36.17
CA SER A 638 40.52 -25.94 -37.30
C SER A 638 39.75 -26.81 -38.33
N SER A 639 38.43 -26.61 -38.34
CA SER A 639 37.63 -26.46 -39.58
C SER A 639 36.49 -25.47 -39.33
#